data_AF-A0A959H796-F1
#
_entry.id   AF-A0A959H796-F1
#
_cell.length_a   1.000
_cell.length_b   1.000
_cell.length_c   1.000
_cell.angle_alpha   90.00
_cell.angle_beta   90.00
_cell.angle_gamma   90.00
#
_symmetry.space_group_name_H-M   'P 1'
#
loop_
_entity.id
_entity.type
_entity.pdbx_description
1 polymer ?
#
loop_
_entity_poly.entity_id
_entity_poly.type
_entity_poly.pdbx_seq_one_letter_code
_entity_poly.pdbx_strand_id
1 'polypeptide(L)'
;MSDLQEQKFSSLFSGDEAFLQDHRVRGEKVLPAAAYLEMAREAGSRSLRRAATQLRDVSWLSPIVLNSGPVEVSISLFAGKDGASFRVYGQGEVPHCQGKLSGGSLPEAPVFSLEDIRSRLPEEKPGEQCYALFQSIGLSYGPGFQGIQALYHSDTEALSRISLPLEAGFVLSPGLLDSALQTCIGLSFGQEEVCLQLPFSVREVNIYGKLEEGVWAYARGSAPLTTRGERSRTTSYDIDLVDDSGKALLSLRGLAVRPMDNGGYQQGEKGAEKERLATACPEEETATLSAASGAEQPDSGLREASEQYFVSLLARELKLPESRFELHTPFEKYGIDSILVNRLTDKLEEVFGRLPRTLFFEYKALGELAGYFVAEHRAKMQELTGKQAVVTPGAQKISFSTPPADKPRRRFLSSEGFRHPPERMANGEAIAIVGLSGRYPGARNIAEFWENLKGGKDSVTEIPESRWDAGALFDPEKGRAGKSYSRWGGFIEDVDKFDPLFFNISPREAEQMDPQERLFLQTAWEVLEDSGYTRESLRQPANMAPGENSMGANVGVFVGVMYEEYQLFGAEQTLKGNPMALGGSPGSIANRVSYFFNLHGPSIALDTMCSSSLTAIHLACESIRNGECAAAIAGGVNVSVHPNKYLFLSGSNFLSSKGRCESFGEGGDGYVPGEGVGAVLLKPLSRAEVDGDHIYGVVRGSALNHGGKTNGYTVPNPQAQALAIKSAMGKAGIRAEEFSYIEAHGTGTSLGDPIEIAGLMRAFQTDQKQYCRIGSVKSNIGHAESAAGIAGLTKVLLQMQHRQLAPSLHANQLNPHIDFGNSPFQVQRVLEAWPAKDGKPRLAGVSSFGAGGANAHLIIEEYQPAEKQAYASDEPAIVLLSAKNEARLKEQAANLRSHLAAHSAFNLHDVAYTLQIGREAMAERLAIVALDEKSLLAQLEDYLAGKKNGLFCGNTRQGKAGFLLTGRAGQAYIYEAVEAKELSSLAQLWVNGIDIDWNLLYGGHRPQKASLPTYPFARERYWFPEGAGGARITSGSSPLHPLLHRNESD
;
A
#
# COMPACT_ATOMS: atom_id res chain seq x y z
N MET A 1 -23.70 31.79 -5.60
CA MET A 1 -23.18 32.96 -4.85
C MET A 1 -22.06 32.41 -3.99
N SER A 2 -20.82 32.68 -4.42
CA SER A 2 -19.54 32.23 -3.86
C SER A 2 -19.27 32.81 -2.46
N ASP A 3 -18.63 32.06 -1.55
CA ASP A 3 -18.36 32.49 -0.18
C ASP A 3 -17.04 33.26 0.01
N LEU A 4 -16.37 33.64 -1.09
CA LEU A 4 -15.27 34.62 -1.16
C LEU A 4 -13.96 34.25 -0.45
N GLN A 5 -13.72 33.00 -0.02
CA GLN A 5 -12.44 32.64 0.62
C GLN A 5 -11.29 32.40 -0.37
N GLU A 6 -11.58 31.87 -1.56
CA GLU A 6 -10.57 31.61 -2.59
C GLU A 6 -11.20 31.74 -4.00
N GLN A 7 -10.52 32.43 -4.92
CA GLN A 7 -10.87 32.38 -6.34
C GLN A 7 -9.78 31.67 -7.12
N LYS A 8 -10.17 30.72 -7.95
CA LYS A 8 -9.23 29.87 -8.68
C LYS A 8 -9.44 29.94 -10.18
N PHE A 9 -8.35 30.01 -10.92
CA PHE A 9 -8.34 29.90 -12.38
C PHE A 9 -7.36 28.81 -12.80
N SER A 10 -7.66 28.10 -13.89
CA SER A 10 -6.83 27.02 -14.40
C SER A 10 -6.58 27.14 -15.91
N SER A 11 -5.43 26.64 -16.33
CA SER A 11 -4.97 26.54 -17.70
C SER A 11 -4.29 25.20 -17.91
N LEU A 12 -4.46 24.63 -19.09
CA LEU A 12 -3.77 23.42 -19.51
C LEU A 12 -2.83 23.80 -20.63
N PHE A 13 -1.53 23.74 -20.39
CA PHE A 13 -0.51 24.08 -21.38
C PHE A 13 0.05 22.82 -22.04
N SER A 14 -0.02 22.70 -23.35
CA SER A 14 0.55 21.57 -24.09
C SER A 14 2.07 21.70 -24.31
N GLY A 15 2.60 22.91 -24.14
CA GLY A 15 3.98 23.27 -24.45
C GLY A 15 4.19 23.72 -25.90
N ASP A 16 3.14 23.79 -26.71
CA ASP A 16 3.18 24.28 -28.09
C ASP A 16 2.63 25.72 -28.21
N GLU A 17 2.27 26.35 -27.09
CA GLU A 17 1.91 27.75 -27.05
C GLU A 17 3.12 28.62 -27.44
N ALA A 18 2.89 29.71 -28.17
CA ALA A 18 3.97 30.59 -28.65
C ALA A 18 4.86 31.13 -27.52
N PHE A 19 4.28 31.44 -26.35
CA PHE A 19 5.01 31.91 -25.17
C PHE A 19 5.74 30.79 -24.38
N LEU A 20 5.64 29.53 -24.82
CA LEU A 20 6.25 28.35 -24.18
C LEU A 20 7.22 27.60 -25.11
N GLN A 21 6.86 27.44 -26.38
CA GLN A 21 7.65 26.71 -27.37
C GLN A 21 9.04 27.33 -27.58
N ASP A 22 9.09 28.67 -27.52
CA ASP A 22 10.28 29.48 -27.81
C ASP A 22 11.09 29.85 -26.55
N HIS A 23 10.74 29.33 -25.37
CA HIS A 23 11.47 29.59 -24.13
C HIS A 23 12.06 28.31 -23.56
N ARG A 24 13.35 28.05 -23.85
CA ARG A 24 14.05 26.83 -23.43
C ARG A 24 15.24 27.10 -22.51
N VAL A 25 15.27 26.39 -21.38
CA VAL A 25 16.37 26.43 -20.40
C VAL A 25 17.04 25.07 -20.37
N ARG A 26 18.32 25.00 -20.73
CA ARG A 26 19.12 23.77 -20.88
C ARG A 26 18.44 22.70 -21.74
N GLY A 27 17.75 23.13 -22.80
CA GLY A 27 17.04 22.25 -23.75
C GLY A 27 15.56 21.99 -23.41
N GLU A 28 15.16 22.25 -22.17
CA GLU A 28 13.82 21.97 -21.65
C GLU A 28 12.86 23.14 -21.87
N LYS A 29 11.58 22.86 -22.19
CA LYS A 29 10.53 23.89 -22.30
C LYS A 29 10.14 24.33 -20.88
N VAL A 30 10.38 25.61 -20.56
CA VAL A 30 10.11 26.15 -19.21
C VAL A 30 9.17 27.34 -19.32
N LEU A 31 8.14 27.39 -18.47
CA LEU A 31 7.25 28.56 -18.41
C LEU A 31 8.05 29.82 -17.97
N PRO A 32 8.12 30.88 -18.78
CA PRO A 32 8.95 32.06 -18.48
C PRO A 32 8.43 32.82 -17.26
N ALA A 33 9.35 33.45 -16.51
CA ALA A 33 9.03 34.24 -15.33
C ALA A 33 7.99 35.35 -15.63
N ALA A 34 8.10 35.96 -16.82
CA ALA A 34 7.17 36.96 -17.34
C ALA A 34 5.72 36.45 -17.45
N ALA A 35 5.50 35.19 -17.80
CA ALA A 35 4.16 34.62 -17.91
C ALA A 35 3.45 34.52 -16.56
N TYR A 36 4.17 34.26 -15.46
CA TYR A 36 3.58 34.26 -14.11
C TYR A 36 3.08 35.66 -13.71
N LEU A 37 3.79 36.72 -14.10
CA LEU A 37 3.40 38.09 -13.79
C LEU A 37 2.11 38.48 -14.52
N GLU A 38 1.98 38.15 -15.80
CA GLU A 38 0.73 38.39 -16.53
C GLU A 38 -0.42 37.52 -16.00
N MET A 39 -0.15 36.25 -15.70
CA MET A 39 -1.15 35.33 -15.13
C MET A 39 -1.71 35.89 -13.81
N ALA A 40 -0.83 36.38 -12.93
CA ALA A 40 -1.23 37.04 -11.69
C ALA A 40 -2.00 38.34 -11.92
N ARG A 41 -1.54 39.20 -12.84
CA ARG A 41 -2.21 40.46 -13.17
C ARG A 41 -3.61 40.23 -13.70
N GLU A 42 -3.76 39.30 -14.64
CA GLU A 42 -5.04 39.03 -15.29
C GLU A 42 -6.04 38.38 -14.32
N ALA A 43 -5.60 37.36 -13.58
CA ALA A 43 -6.46 36.72 -12.58
C ALA A 43 -6.87 37.71 -11.48
N GLY A 44 -5.90 38.52 -11.01
CA GLY A 44 -6.13 39.60 -10.07
C GLY A 44 -7.11 40.66 -10.58
N SER A 45 -7.00 41.04 -11.86
CA SER A 45 -7.88 42.06 -12.45
C SER A 45 -9.33 41.57 -12.51
N ARG A 46 -9.53 40.28 -12.81
CA ARG A 46 -10.85 39.63 -12.83
C ARG A 46 -11.42 39.50 -11.43
N SER A 47 -10.61 39.05 -10.47
CA SER A 47 -11.02 38.87 -9.07
C SER A 47 -11.35 40.18 -8.37
N LEU A 48 -10.52 41.22 -8.57
CA LEU A 48 -10.75 42.55 -8.01
C LEU A 48 -11.81 43.35 -8.76
N ARG A 49 -12.23 42.89 -9.95
CA ARG A 49 -13.13 43.61 -10.89
C ARG A 49 -12.63 45.02 -11.24
N ARG A 50 -11.31 45.20 -11.31
CA ARG A 50 -10.59 46.43 -11.71
C ARG A 50 -9.18 46.06 -12.14
N ALA A 51 -8.51 46.90 -12.92
CA ALA A 51 -7.14 46.62 -13.36
C ALA A 51 -6.21 46.44 -12.16
N ALA A 52 -5.50 45.30 -12.10
CA ALA A 52 -4.38 45.09 -11.20
C ALA A 52 -3.19 45.89 -11.77
N THR A 53 -2.86 47.00 -11.11
CA THR A 53 -1.82 47.94 -11.55
C THR A 53 -0.48 47.68 -10.86
N GLN A 54 -0.46 46.86 -9.81
CA GLN A 54 0.74 46.61 -9.02
C GLN A 54 0.83 45.15 -8.54
N LEU A 55 2.02 44.55 -8.69
CA LEU A 55 2.41 43.28 -8.07
C LEU A 55 3.52 43.53 -7.05
N ARG A 56 3.48 42.88 -5.89
CA ARG A 56 4.47 43.03 -4.81
C ARG A 56 4.91 41.68 -4.26
N ASP A 57 6.15 41.64 -3.77
CA ASP A 57 6.75 40.49 -3.09
C ASP A 57 6.65 39.19 -3.93
N VAL A 58 6.79 39.29 -5.25
CA VAL A 58 6.66 38.14 -6.14
C VAL A 58 7.90 37.28 -6.03
N SER A 59 7.72 35.99 -5.75
CA SER A 59 8.81 35.01 -5.64
C SER A 59 8.55 33.85 -6.58
N TRP A 60 9.53 33.52 -7.42
CA TRP A 60 9.56 32.29 -8.22
C TRP A 60 10.32 31.23 -7.44
N LEU A 61 9.57 30.24 -6.95
CA LEU A 61 10.07 29.22 -6.03
C LEU A 61 10.66 28.03 -6.79
N SER A 62 10.00 27.63 -7.88
CA SER A 62 10.44 26.55 -8.76
C SER A 62 9.86 26.73 -10.17
N PRO A 63 10.61 26.44 -11.24
CA PRO A 63 10.10 26.54 -12.60
C PRO A 63 9.11 25.42 -12.93
N ILE A 64 8.10 25.74 -13.74
CA ILE A 64 7.23 24.74 -14.38
C ILE A 64 7.88 24.31 -15.70
N VAL A 65 8.17 23.00 -15.82
CA VAL A 65 8.87 22.39 -16.97
C VAL A 65 7.91 21.43 -17.70
N LEU A 66 7.86 21.50 -19.04
CA LEU A 66 6.88 20.78 -19.87
C LEU A 66 7.57 19.77 -20.79
N ASN A 67 7.89 18.57 -20.26
CA ASN A 67 8.60 17.51 -20.99
C ASN A 67 7.85 16.19 -21.13
N SER A 68 6.77 16.01 -20.36
CA SER A 68 6.05 14.73 -20.21
C SER A 68 4.56 14.85 -20.56
N GLY A 69 4.22 15.70 -21.54
CA GLY A 69 2.85 15.99 -21.96
C GLY A 69 2.28 17.29 -21.37
N PRO A 70 0.99 17.57 -21.59
CA PRO A 70 0.36 18.80 -21.14
C PRO A 70 0.41 18.97 -19.62
N VAL A 71 0.71 20.18 -19.16
CA VAL A 71 0.80 20.55 -17.75
C VAL A 71 -0.35 21.47 -17.39
N GLU A 72 -1.13 21.07 -16.38
CA GLU A 72 -2.12 21.95 -15.78
C GLU A 72 -1.43 22.94 -14.84
N VAL A 73 -1.76 24.21 -15.01
CA VAL A 73 -1.28 25.32 -14.19
C VAL A 73 -2.49 26.05 -13.66
N SER A 74 -2.53 26.25 -12.34
CA SER A 74 -3.62 26.98 -11.69
C SER A 74 -3.09 28.14 -10.87
N ILE A 75 -3.90 29.19 -10.77
CA ILE A 75 -3.65 30.33 -9.90
C ILE A 75 -4.81 30.52 -8.94
N SER A 76 -4.49 30.54 -7.65
CA SER A 76 -5.42 30.82 -6.56
C SER A 76 -5.21 32.21 -6.02
N LEU A 77 -6.29 32.93 -5.77
CA LEU A 77 -6.33 34.27 -5.20
C LEU A 77 -7.08 34.27 -3.88
N PHE A 78 -6.46 34.87 -2.87
CA PHE A 78 -6.99 35.01 -1.52
C PHE A 78 -7.19 36.48 -1.19
N ALA A 79 -8.37 36.83 -0.64
CA ALA A 79 -8.72 38.21 -0.34
C ALA A 79 -7.82 38.82 0.75
N GLY A 80 -7.35 40.04 0.53
CA GLY A 80 -6.58 40.84 1.50
C GLY A 80 -7.20 42.24 1.69
N LYS A 81 -6.74 42.96 2.72
CA LYS A 81 -7.30 44.29 3.09
C LYS A 81 -7.22 45.34 1.98
N ASP A 82 -6.14 45.34 1.18
CA ASP A 82 -5.86 46.34 0.14
C ASP A 82 -5.58 45.70 -1.25
N GLY A 83 -6.00 44.46 -1.46
CA GLY A 83 -5.68 43.69 -2.67
C GLY A 83 -5.94 42.20 -2.51
N ALA A 84 -5.16 41.36 -3.20
CA ALA A 84 -5.20 39.91 -3.06
C ALA A 84 -3.78 39.33 -2.97
N SER A 85 -3.60 38.22 -2.27
CA SER A 85 -2.41 37.38 -2.42
C SER A 85 -2.68 36.27 -3.42
N PHE A 86 -1.70 35.92 -4.24
CA PHE A 86 -1.83 34.85 -5.22
C PHE A 86 -0.78 33.76 -5.03
N ARG A 87 -1.13 32.54 -5.46
CA ARG A 87 -0.21 31.41 -5.59
C ARG A 87 -0.48 30.68 -6.90
N VAL A 88 0.58 30.39 -7.65
CA VAL A 88 0.55 29.63 -8.89
C VAL A 88 1.09 28.23 -8.63
N TYR A 89 0.34 27.22 -9.07
CA TYR A 89 0.62 25.81 -8.91
C TYR A 89 0.76 25.15 -10.28
N GLY A 90 1.70 24.22 -10.41
CA GLY A 90 1.84 23.33 -11.56
C GLY A 90 1.27 21.94 -11.23
N GLN A 91 2.01 20.88 -11.58
CA GLN A 91 1.68 19.52 -11.13
C GLN A 91 2.06 19.32 -9.65
N GLY A 92 1.05 19.13 -8.80
CA GLY A 92 1.20 18.96 -7.34
C GLY A 92 0.77 20.19 -6.54
N GLU A 93 0.87 20.11 -5.20
CA GLU A 93 0.37 21.16 -4.29
C GLU A 93 1.43 22.20 -3.86
N VAL A 94 2.63 22.16 -4.45
CA VAL A 94 3.71 23.10 -4.11
C VAL A 94 3.60 24.35 -4.99
N PRO A 95 3.58 25.57 -4.41
CA PRO A 95 3.53 26.79 -5.20
C PRO A 95 4.83 26.98 -5.99
N HIS A 96 4.70 27.25 -7.29
CA HIS A 96 5.81 27.60 -8.19
C HIS A 96 6.07 29.11 -8.20
N CYS A 97 5.03 29.92 -8.00
CA CYS A 97 5.14 31.36 -7.86
C CYS A 97 4.12 31.87 -6.84
N GLN A 98 4.48 32.89 -6.06
CA GLN A 98 3.56 33.54 -5.14
C GLN A 98 3.84 35.03 -5.02
N GLY A 99 2.85 35.81 -4.63
CA GLY A 99 3.01 37.23 -4.40
C GLY A 99 1.71 37.91 -3.98
N LYS A 100 1.69 39.24 -4.03
CA LYS A 100 0.53 40.08 -3.77
C LYS A 100 0.23 40.97 -4.96
N LEU A 101 -1.03 41.34 -5.13
CA LEU A 101 -1.48 42.24 -6.16
C LEU A 101 -2.49 43.26 -5.63
N SER A 102 -2.52 44.45 -6.23
CA SER A 102 -3.47 45.51 -5.90
C SER A 102 -3.87 46.32 -7.14
N GLY A 103 -5.04 46.94 -7.10
CA GLY A 103 -5.61 47.76 -8.19
C GLY A 103 -5.82 49.22 -7.79
N GLY A 104 -4.78 49.86 -7.23
CA GLY A 104 -4.80 51.24 -6.75
C GLY A 104 -4.16 52.24 -7.71
N SER A 105 -4.26 53.54 -7.39
CA SER A 105 -3.50 54.58 -8.10
C SER A 105 -2.01 54.39 -7.85
N LEU A 106 -1.23 54.32 -8.92
CA LEU A 106 0.22 54.39 -8.85
C LEU A 106 0.71 55.85 -8.74
N PRO A 107 1.95 56.08 -8.30
CA PRO A 107 2.65 57.34 -8.49
C PRO A 107 2.74 57.72 -9.97
N GLU A 108 3.06 58.99 -10.27
CA GLU A 108 3.29 59.44 -11.63
C GLU A 108 4.45 58.68 -12.28
N ALA A 109 4.27 58.27 -13.55
CA ALA A 109 5.25 57.46 -14.26
C ALA A 109 6.56 58.25 -14.45
N PRO A 110 7.73 57.68 -14.10
CA PRO A 110 9.00 58.36 -14.31
C PRO A 110 9.26 58.60 -15.80
N VAL A 111 9.90 59.72 -16.11
CA VAL A 111 10.35 60.08 -17.47
C VAL A 111 11.86 60.12 -17.49
N PHE A 112 12.45 59.43 -18.47
CA PHE A 112 13.88 59.27 -18.63
C PHE A 112 14.35 59.94 -19.93
N SER A 113 15.49 60.62 -19.89
CA SER A 113 16.14 61.08 -21.12
C SER A 113 16.92 59.93 -21.75
N LEU A 114 16.41 59.36 -22.84
CA LEU A 114 17.07 58.27 -23.56
C LEU A 114 18.41 58.70 -24.15
N GLU A 115 18.52 59.97 -24.58
CA GLU A 115 19.77 60.55 -25.08
C GLU A 115 20.84 60.59 -23.98
N ASP A 116 20.48 61.05 -22.78
CA ASP A 116 21.41 61.12 -21.64
C ASP A 116 21.82 59.72 -21.16
N ILE A 117 20.90 58.75 -21.17
CA ILE A 117 21.23 57.36 -20.84
C ILE A 117 22.21 56.81 -21.88
N ARG A 118 21.89 56.97 -23.17
CA ARG A 118 22.72 56.44 -24.25
C ARG A 118 24.13 57.06 -24.26
N SER A 119 24.27 58.34 -23.93
CA SER A 119 25.61 58.98 -23.85
C SER A 119 26.51 58.39 -22.74
N ARG A 120 25.94 57.69 -21.75
CA ARG A 120 26.69 57.04 -20.66
C ARG A 120 27.03 55.57 -20.95
N LEU A 121 26.53 55.00 -22.04
CA LEU A 121 26.67 53.58 -22.38
C LEU A 121 27.54 53.46 -23.64
N PRO A 122 28.87 53.38 -23.49
CA PRO A 122 29.82 53.49 -24.60
C PRO A 122 29.87 52.23 -25.48
N GLU A 123 29.42 51.08 -24.97
CA GLU A 123 29.49 49.80 -25.68
C GLU A 123 28.14 49.42 -26.26
N GLU A 124 28.11 49.10 -27.55
CA GLU A 124 26.93 48.60 -28.26
C GLU A 124 27.14 47.14 -28.69
N LYS A 125 26.13 46.31 -28.43
CA LYS A 125 26.03 44.92 -28.88
C LYS A 125 24.78 44.74 -29.74
N PRO A 126 24.90 44.22 -30.98
CA PRO A 126 23.75 43.78 -31.75
C PRO A 126 23.01 42.64 -31.05
N GLY A 127 21.69 42.58 -31.21
CA GLY A 127 20.85 41.54 -30.60
C GLY A 127 21.34 40.10 -30.87
N GLU A 128 21.82 39.82 -32.08
CA GLU A 128 22.38 38.50 -32.44
C GLU A 128 23.51 38.06 -31.51
N GLN A 129 24.37 38.99 -31.06
CA GLN A 129 25.45 38.68 -30.13
C GLN A 129 24.92 38.40 -28.72
N CYS A 130 23.86 39.11 -28.30
CA CYS A 130 23.19 38.84 -27.03
C CYS A 130 22.57 37.45 -27.01
N TYR A 131 21.90 37.03 -28.09
CA TYR A 131 21.28 35.71 -28.18
C TYR A 131 22.28 34.57 -28.33
N ALA A 132 23.42 34.80 -29.01
CA ALA A 132 24.53 33.86 -29.01
C ALA A 132 25.12 33.64 -27.60
N LEU A 133 25.20 34.70 -26.78
CA LEU A 133 25.62 34.60 -25.39
C LEU A 133 24.60 33.86 -24.52
N PHE A 134 23.30 34.14 -24.67
CA PHE A 134 22.27 33.37 -23.96
C PHE A 134 22.34 31.88 -24.30
N GLN A 135 22.53 31.54 -25.58
CA GLN A 135 22.65 30.16 -26.02
C GLN A 135 23.88 29.47 -25.40
N SER A 136 25.02 30.16 -25.31
CA SER A 136 26.25 29.59 -24.75
C SER A 136 26.16 29.29 -23.25
N ILE A 137 25.33 30.02 -22.51
CA ILE A 137 25.07 29.78 -21.07
C ILE A 137 23.84 28.87 -20.82
N GLY A 138 23.20 28.37 -21.88
CA GLY A 138 22.12 27.39 -21.79
C GLY A 138 20.69 27.95 -21.83
N LEU A 139 20.48 29.19 -22.29
CA LEU A 139 19.17 29.76 -22.60
C LEU A 139 18.97 29.83 -24.11
N SER A 140 18.04 29.02 -24.63
CA SER A 140 17.70 28.99 -26.05
C SER A 140 16.35 29.65 -26.27
N TYR A 141 16.40 30.91 -26.73
CA TYR A 141 15.21 31.69 -27.09
C TYR A 141 14.87 31.50 -28.58
N GLY A 142 13.61 31.20 -28.87
CA GLY A 142 13.06 31.24 -30.23
C GLY A 142 12.57 32.65 -30.62
N PRO A 143 12.05 32.83 -31.84
CA PRO A 143 11.68 34.14 -32.38
C PRO A 143 10.75 34.97 -31.48
N GLY A 144 9.82 34.32 -30.75
CA GLY A 144 8.91 34.99 -29.82
C GLY A 144 9.58 35.65 -28.60
N PHE A 145 10.84 35.31 -28.30
CA PHE A 145 11.62 35.85 -27.18
C PHE A 145 12.89 36.59 -27.62
N GLN A 146 13.10 36.75 -28.93
CA GLN A 146 14.28 37.43 -29.49
C GLN A 146 14.01 38.92 -29.79
N GLY A 147 13.62 39.69 -28.78
CA GLY A 147 13.21 41.09 -28.97
C GLY A 147 14.33 42.13 -28.99
N ILE A 148 15.50 41.86 -28.41
CA ILE A 148 16.62 42.82 -28.34
C ILE A 148 17.15 43.07 -29.75
N GLN A 149 17.03 44.31 -30.22
CA GLN A 149 17.58 44.76 -31.51
C GLN A 149 19.02 45.25 -31.33
N ALA A 150 19.23 46.08 -30.31
CA ALA A 150 20.53 46.59 -29.90
C ALA A 150 20.54 46.76 -28.38
N LEU A 151 21.68 46.45 -27.76
CA LEU A 151 21.94 46.58 -26.34
C LEU A 151 23.13 47.51 -26.13
N TYR A 152 22.91 48.62 -25.44
CA TYR A 152 23.94 49.53 -24.97
C TYR A 152 24.25 49.21 -23.52
N HIS A 153 25.51 49.14 -23.12
CA HIS A 153 25.85 48.80 -21.73
C HIS A 153 27.11 49.51 -21.20
N SER A 154 27.22 49.49 -19.88
CA SER A 154 28.40 49.77 -19.07
C SER A 154 28.47 48.74 -17.93
N ASP A 155 29.44 48.88 -17.02
CA ASP A 155 29.56 47.96 -15.87
C ASP A 155 28.36 48.02 -14.90
N THR A 156 27.58 49.12 -14.91
CA THR A 156 26.53 49.38 -13.91
C THR A 156 25.13 49.60 -14.50
N GLU A 157 25.04 49.93 -15.80
CA GLU A 157 23.79 50.26 -16.48
C GLU A 157 23.69 49.57 -17.85
N ALA A 158 22.48 49.23 -18.28
CA ALA A 158 22.21 48.66 -19.60
C ALA A 158 20.90 49.18 -20.18
N LEU A 159 20.87 49.43 -21.49
CA LEU A 159 19.72 49.93 -22.24
C LEU A 159 19.53 49.12 -23.51
N SER A 160 18.39 48.43 -23.66
CA SER A 160 18.05 47.71 -24.89
C SER A 160 16.95 48.41 -25.66
N ARG A 161 17.06 48.45 -26.99
CA ARG A 161 15.89 48.63 -27.87
C ARG A 161 15.26 47.25 -28.11
N ILE A 162 13.99 47.10 -27.73
CA ILE A 162 13.24 45.86 -27.83
C ILE A 162 12.10 46.03 -28.83
N SER A 163 12.03 45.15 -29.82
CA SER A 163 10.95 45.13 -30.80
C SER A 163 10.49 43.70 -31.05
N LEU A 164 9.26 43.40 -30.63
CA LEU A 164 8.55 42.16 -30.90
C LEU A 164 7.09 42.48 -31.26
N PRO A 165 6.45 41.67 -32.12
CA PRO A 165 5.01 41.78 -32.35
C PRO A 165 4.23 41.64 -31.03
N LEU A 166 3.24 42.50 -30.82
CA LEU A 166 2.38 42.41 -29.63
C LEU A 166 1.42 41.24 -29.75
N GLU A 167 1.43 40.35 -28.76
CA GLU A 167 0.51 39.21 -28.69
C GLU A 167 -0.89 39.67 -28.27
N ALA A 168 -1.91 39.28 -29.05
CA ALA A 168 -3.29 39.64 -28.75
C ALA A 168 -3.76 39.02 -27.43
N GLY A 169 -4.38 39.84 -26.58
CA GLY A 169 -4.92 39.43 -25.28
C GLY A 169 -4.02 39.72 -24.08
N PHE A 170 -2.74 40.03 -24.30
CA PHE A 170 -1.76 40.31 -23.23
C PHE A 170 -1.63 41.81 -22.94
N VAL A 171 -1.58 42.17 -21.65
CA VAL A 171 -1.14 43.51 -21.21
C VAL A 171 0.37 43.50 -20.95
N LEU A 172 0.85 42.46 -20.28
CA LEU A 172 2.27 42.14 -20.15
C LEU A 172 2.60 40.97 -21.09
N SER A 173 3.00 41.29 -22.33
CA SER A 173 3.39 40.26 -23.31
C SER A 173 4.59 39.47 -22.78
N PRO A 174 4.52 38.12 -22.66
CA PRO A 174 5.61 37.32 -22.09
C PRO A 174 6.94 37.53 -22.81
N GLY A 175 6.96 37.50 -24.14
CA GLY A 175 8.19 37.70 -24.93
C GLY A 175 8.83 39.09 -24.76
N LEU A 176 8.02 40.15 -24.76
CA LEU A 176 8.50 41.53 -24.62
C LEU A 176 8.96 41.84 -23.19
N LEU A 177 8.23 41.36 -22.18
CA LEU A 177 8.62 41.49 -20.78
C LEU A 177 9.87 40.67 -20.47
N ASP A 178 9.97 39.45 -20.98
CA ASP A 178 11.17 38.63 -20.83
C ASP A 178 12.38 39.26 -21.52
N SER A 179 12.20 39.84 -22.72
CA SER A 179 13.25 40.63 -23.39
C SER A 179 13.73 41.83 -22.55
N ALA A 180 12.87 42.41 -21.71
CA ALA A 180 13.28 43.43 -20.77
C ALA A 180 14.12 42.85 -19.61
N LEU A 181 13.77 41.67 -19.10
CA LEU A 181 14.61 40.93 -18.13
C LEU A 181 15.97 40.57 -18.75
N GLN A 182 15.98 40.16 -20.03
CA GLN A 182 17.19 39.83 -20.78
C GLN A 182 18.18 41.02 -20.87
N THR A 183 17.71 42.27 -20.76
CA THR A 183 18.58 43.46 -20.78
C THR A 183 19.62 43.44 -19.65
N CYS A 184 19.36 42.74 -18.54
CA CYS A 184 20.34 42.55 -17.46
C CYS A 184 21.62 41.83 -17.91
N ILE A 185 21.62 41.09 -19.03
CA ILE A 185 22.84 40.48 -19.60
C ILE A 185 23.89 41.53 -19.97
N GLY A 186 23.46 42.76 -20.25
CA GLY A 186 24.31 43.94 -20.45
C GLY A 186 25.36 44.13 -19.35
N LEU A 187 24.98 43.81 -18.12
CA LEU A 187 25.79 43.99 -16.91
C LEU A 187 26.73 42.80 -16.64
N SER A 188 26.70 41.78 -17.49
CA SER A 188 27.57 40.61 -17.43
C SER A 188 28.64 40.61 -18.53
N PHE A 189 28.55 41.50 -19.52
CA PHE A 189 29.61 41.69 -20.51
C PHE A 189 30.86 42.24 -19.83
N GLY A 190 32.00 41.56 -19.98
CA GLY A 190 33.28 41.94 -19.36
C GLY A 190 33.66 41.14 -18.10
N GLN A 191 32.78 40.25 -17.60
CA GLN A 191 33.12 39.33 -16.50
C GLN A 191 33.83 38.07 -17.02
N GLU A 192 34.84 37.56 -16.29
CA GLU A 192 35.61 36.36 -16.68
C GLU A 192 34.76 35.08 -16.77
N GLU A 193 33.63 35.03 -16.07
CA GLU A 193 32.76 33.86 -16.01
C GLU A 193 31.28 34.29 -15.99
N VAL A 194 30.55 34.08 -17.09
CA VAL A 194 29.10 34.34 -17.17
C VAL A 194 28.35 33.05 -16.84
N CYS A 195 27.54 33.07 -15.79
CA CYS A 195 26.75 31.92 -15.35
C CYS A 195 25.26 32.08 -15.69
N LEU A 196 24.57 30.96 -15.90
CA LEU A 196 23.12 30.94 -16.09
C LEU A 196 22.42 31.43 -14.82
N GLN A 197 21.69 32.53 -14.92
CA GLN A 197 20.92 33.10 -13.82
C GLN A 197 19.44 33.17 -14.20
N LEU A 198 18.56 32.80 -13.25
CA LEU A 198 17.11 32.88 -13.42
C LEU A 198 16.50 33.86 -12.39
N PRO A 199 15.37 34.51 -12.73
CA PRO A 199 14.61 35.31 -11.78
C PRO A 199 14.20 34.51 -10.55
N PHE A 200 14.48 35.04 -9.36
CA PHE A 200 14.14 34.43 -8.07
C PHE A 200 13.05 35.22 -7.35
N SER A 201 13.15 36.54 -7.33
CA SER A 201 12.11 37.40 -6.77
C SER A 201 12.10 38.78 -7.39
N VAL A 202 10.97 39.47 -7.31
CA VAL A 202 10.86 40.91 -7.61
C VAL A 202 10.03 41.56 -6.51
N ARG A 203 10.57 42.63 -5.93
CA ARG A 203 9.92 43.34 -4.83
C ARG A 203 8.65 44.05 -5.29
N GLU A 204 8.71 44.72 -6.43
CA GLU A 204 7.57 45.51 -6.93
C GLU A 204 7.56 45.57 -8.45
N VAL A 205 6.37 45.41 -9.04
CA VAL A 205 6.10 45.63 -10.47
C VAL A 205 4.97 46.66 -10.58
N ASN A 206 5.25 47.80 -11.20
CA ASN A 206 4.32 48.92 -11.38
C ASN A 206 3.94 49.06 -12.86
N ILE A 207 2.65 48.97 -13.16
CA ILE A 207 2.10 48.99 -14.53
C ILE A 207 1.42 50.35 -14.79
N TYR A 208 2.09 51.25 -15.49
CA TYR A 208 1.59 52.61 -15.76
C TYR A 208 0.79 52.71 -17.06
N GLY A 209 1.07 51.85 -18.04
CA GLY A 209 0.47 51.89 -19.36
C GLY A 209 0.55 50.55 -20.08
N LYS A 210 -0.05 50.49 -21.27
CA LYS A 210 0.03 49.32 -22.16
C LYS A 210 1.40 49.31 -22.84
N LEU A 211 1.98 48.12 -23.01
CA LEU A 211 3.22 47.94 -23.76
C LEU A 211 2.97 48.13 -25.27
N GLU A 212 3.92 48.77 -25.95
CA GLU A 212 3.84 49.13 -27.37
C GLU A 212 4.84 48.31 -28.21
N GLU A 213 4.63 48.27 -29.53
CA GLU A 213 5.59 47.67 -30.45
C GLU A 213 6.81 48.59 -30.58
N GLY A 214 7.95 48.17 -30.04
CA GLY A 214 9.15 48.99 -30.00
C GLY A 214 9.26 49.82 -28.71
N VAL A 215 9.84 49.24 -27.66
CA VAL A 215 10.11 49.93 -26.39
C VAL A 215 11.59 49.91 -26.05
N TRP A 216 11.98 50.76 -25.10
CA TRP A 216 13.32 50.73 -24.51
C TRP A 216 13.26 50.09 -23.12
N ALA A 217 14.15 49.15 -22.82
CA ALA A 217 14.32 48.61 -21.47
C ALA A 217 15.61 49.17 -20.87
N TYR A 218 15.49 49.85 -19.73
CA TYR A 218 16.61 50.43 -18.99
C TYR A 218 16.82 49.69 -17.67
N ALA A 219 17.89 48.90 -17.59
CA ALA A 219 18.28 48.11 -16.43
C ALA A 219 19.47 48.73 -15.69
N ARG A 220 19.42 48.75 -14.35
CA ARG A 220 20.51 49.25 -13.50
C ARG A 220 20.80 48.25 -12.39
N GLY A 221 22.08 48.01 -12.10
CA GLY A 221 22.51 47.20 -10.96
C GLY A 221 22.23 47.91 -9.64
N SER A 222 21.63 47.19 -8.68
CA SER A 222 21.47 47.67 -7.29
C SER A 222 22.57 47.05 -6.42
N ALA A 223 23.14 47.83 -5.49
CA ALA A 223 24.24 47.35 -4.64
C ALA A 223 23.85 46.08 -3.84
N PRO A 224 24.76 45.12 -3.65
CA PRO A 224 24.43 43.84 -2.99
C PRO A 224 23.93 44.05 -1.57
N LEU A 225 22.78 43.46 -1.24
CA LEU A 225 22.23 43.42 0.12
C LEU A 225 23.13 42.55 1.01
N THR A 226 24.07 43.16 1.74
CA THR A 226 24.87 42.46 2.74
C THR A 226 23.99 42.08 3.94
N THR A 227 23.46 40.85 3.94
CA THR A 227 22.94 40.21 5.14
C THR A 227 23.89 39.09 5.55
N ARG A 228 24.19 39.02 6.86
CA ARG A 228 25.20 38.15 7.48
C ARG A 228 25.05 36.69 7.05
N GLY A 229 26.14 36.10 6.55
CA GLY A 229 26.46 34.70 6.88
C GLY A 229 26.41 33.66 5.76
N GLU A 230 25.97 33.98 4.54
CA GLU A 230 25.97 33.00 3.44
C GLU A 230 26.54 33.61 2.15
N ARG A 231 27.50 32.92 1.53
CA ARG A 231 27.99 33.23 0.18
C ARG A 231 26.93 32.85 -0.88
N SER A 232 25.77 33.52 -0.86
CA SER A 232 24.79 33.42 -1.94
C SER A 232 25.04 34.56 -2.93
N ARG A 233 25.50 34.23 -4.15
CA ARG A 233 25.76 35.17 -5.27
C ARG A 233 24.44 35.68 -5.90
N THR A 234 23.56 36.30 -5.11
CA THR A 234 22.30 36.88 -5.62
C THR A 234 22.54 38.33 -6.05
N THR A 235 22.20 38.67 -7.30
CA THR A 235 22.34 40.03 -7.85
C THR A 235 20.96 40.67 -8.01
N SER A 236 20.82 41.97 -7.73
CA SER A 236 19.56 42.69 -7.80
C SER A 236 19.58 43.80 -8.87
N TYR A 237 18.48 43.95 -9.62
CA TYR A 237 18.33 44.92 -10.69
C TYR A 237 17.03 45.72 -10.57
N ASP A 238 17.05 46.96 -11.05
CA ASP A 238 15.87 47.76 -11.30
C ASP A 238 15.72 47.99 -12.81
N ILE A 239 14.56 47.65 -13.38
CA ILE A 239 14.29 47.71 -14.83
C ILE A 239 13.09 48.62 -15.09
N ASP A 240 13.21 49.55 -16.04
CA ASP A 240 12.10 50.35 -16.55
C ASP A 240 11.91 50.09 -18.04
N LEU A 241 10.69 49.74 -18.46
CA LEU A 241 10.31 49.75 -19.88
C LEU A 241 9.69 51.11 -20.18
N VAL A 242 10.25 51.81 -21.15
CA VAL A 242 9.85 53.18 -21.52
C VAL A 242 9.51 53.27 -23.01
N ASP A 243 8.62 54.20 -23.35
CA ASP A 243 8.30 54.55 -24.73
C ASP A 243 9.40 55.41 -25.38
N ASP A 244 9.25 55.77 -26.66
CA ASP A 244 10.21 56.60 -27.39
C ASP A 244 10.29 58.06 -26.87
N SER A 245 9.34 58.50 -26.04
CA SER A 245 9.42 59.78 -25.32
C SER A 245 10.19 59.67 -24.01
N GLY A 246 10.56 58.45 -23.61
CA GLY A 246 11.26 58.14 -22.36
C GLY A 246 10.34 57.97 -21.16
N LYS A 247 9.02 57.97 -21.34
CA LYS A 247 8.05 57.77 -20.25
C LYS A 247 7.92 56.28 -19.93
N ALA A 248 7.96 55.93 -18.64
CA ALA A 248 7.83 54.54 -18.21
C ALA A 248 6.40 53.99 -18.40
N LEU A 249 6.32 52.84 -19.04
CA LEU A 249 5.12 52.03 -19.21
C LEU A 249 5.04 50.95 -18.11
N LEU A 250 6.20 50.43 -17.68
CA LEU A 250 6.34 49.39 -16.66
C LEU A 250 7.65 49.60 -15.87
N SER A 251 7.60 49.45 -14.54
CA SER A 251 8.81 49.41 -13.71
C SER A 251 8.87 48.13 -12.88
N LEU A 252 10.01 47.44 -12.90
CA LEU A 252 10.36 46.35 -11.99
C LEU A 252 11.42 46.85 -11.02
N ARG A 253 11.15 46.76 -9.71
CA ARG A 253 12.08 47.17 -8.65
C ARG A 253 12.54 45.98 -7.84
N GLY A 254 13.84 45.90 -7.58
CA GLY A 254 14.46 44.85 -6.78
C GLY A 254 14.26 43.46 -7.38
N LEU A 255 14.46 43.31 -8.68
CA LEU A 255 14.52 42.00 -9.35
C LEU A 255 15.80 41.28 -8.93
N ALA A 256 15.68 40.26 -8.10
CA ALA A 256 16.78 39.39 -7.72
C ALA A 256 16.88 38.20 -8.68
N VAL A 257 18.10 37.95 -9.18
CA VAL A 257 18.43 36.77 -9.98
C VAL A 257 19.39 35.86 -9.22
N ARG A 258 19.30 34.55 -9.45
CA ARG A 258 20.14 33.55 -8.79
C ARG A 258 20.81 32.62 -9.81
N PRO A 259 22.10 32.26 -9.63
CA PRO A 259 22.75 31.25 -10.44
C PRO A 259 22.04 29.89 -10.34
N MET A 260 21.94 29.19 -11.46
CA MET A 260 21.52 27.79 -11.50
C MET A 260 22.73 26.89 -11.23
N ASP A 261 22.67 26.06 -10.18
CA ASP A 261 23.70 25.07 -9.91
C ASP A 261 23.76 24.00 -11.03
N ASN A 262 24.92 23.36 -11.22
CA ASN A 262 25.17 22.39 -12.31
C ASN A 262 24.43 21.04 -12.17
N GLY A 263 23.46 20.94 -11.26
CA GLY A 263 22.46 19.87 -11.31
C GLY A 263 21.38 20.23 -12.33
N GLY A 264 21.03 19.31 -13.23
CA GLY A 264 19.78 19.45 -14.00
C GLY A 264 18.57 19.56 -13.07
N TYR A 265 17.37 19.84 -13.61
CA TYR A 265 16.12 19.81 -12.85
C TYR A 265 15.77 18.37 -12.42
N GLN A 266 16.55 17.82 -11.48
CA GLN A 266 16.27 16.59 -10.79
C GLN A 266 15.78 16.97 -9.40
N GLN A 267 14.53 16.64 -9.12
CA GLN A 267 14.05 16.50 -7.74
C GLN A 267 15.05 15.60 -6.99
N GLY A 268 15.45 16.08 -5.81
CA GLY A 268 16.56 15.54 -5.06
C GLY A 268 16.35 14.09 -4.65
N GLU A 269 16.99 13.19 -5.39
CA GLU A 269 17.48 11.91 -4.91
C GLU A 269 18.80 11.64 -5.63
N LYS A 270 19.93 11.86 -4.94
CA LYS A 270 21.21 11.13 -5.10
C LYS A 270 22.31 11.76 -4.27
N GLY A 271 22.49 11.24 -3.06
CA GLY A 271 23.80 11.16 -2.42
C GLY A 271 24.28 9.71 -2.52
N ALA A 272 25.52 9.53 -2.97
CA ALA A 272 26.29 8.29 -3.03
C ALA A 272 26.02 7.33 -4.21
N GLU A 273 26.57 7.65 -5.38
CA GLU A 273 27.15 6.63 -6.26
C GLU A 273 28.15 7.27 -7.24
N LYS A 274 29.45 7.21 -6.90
CA LYS A 274 30.57 7.28 -7.85
C LYS A 274 31.87 6.91 -7.15
N GLU A 275 32.19 5.62 -7.14
CA GLU A 275 33.56 5.11 -7.22
C GLU A 275 33.49 3.62 -7.59
N ARG A 276 33.55 3.32 -8.89
CA ARG A 276 33.97 2.01 -9.41
C ARG A 276 34.86 2.25 -10.62
N LEU A 277 36.16 2.09 -10.39
CA LEU A 277 37.16 1.95 -11.43
C LEU A 277 37.64 0.49 -11.42
N ALA A 278 37.41 -0.16 -12.56
CA ALA A 278 38.15 -1.24 -13.20
C ALA A 278 38.96 -2.22 -12.33
N THR A 279 38.59 -3.50 -12.39
CA THR A 279 39.59 -4.58 -12.54
C THR A 279 38.97 -5.78 -13.26
N ALA A 280 39.72 -6.30 -14.23
CA ALA A 280 39.36 -7.38 -15.14
C ALA A 280 39.22 -8.74 -14.43
N CYS A 281 38.29 -9.57 -14.91
CA CYS A 281 38.20 -11.00 -14.60
C CYS A 281 39.16 -11.80 -15.50
N PRO A 282 39.92 -12.76 -14.95
CA PRO A 282 40.50 -13.86 -15.73
C PRO A 282 39.45 -14.95 -15.99
N GLU A 283 39.58 -15.58 -17.15
CA GLU A 283 38.99 -16.86 -17.52
C GLU A 283 39.49 -17.96 -16.57
N GLU A 284 38.61 -18.89 -16.17
CA GLU A 284 39.02 -20.16 -15.57
C GLU A 284 38.44 -21.35 -16.32
N GLU A 285 39.32 -22.32 -16.45
CA GLU A 285 39.34 -23.45 -17.35
C GLU A 285 38.31 -24.52 -17.02
N THR A 286 37.75 -25.10 -18.10
CA THR A 286 37.14 -26.42 -18.10
C THR A 286 38.17 -27.50 -17.75
N ALA A 287 38.07 -28.06 -16.54
CA ALA A 287 38.77 -29.29 -16.18
C ALA A 287 37.86 -30.51 -16.36
N THR A 288 38.13 -31.25 -17.43
CA THR A 288 37.69 -32.64 -17.63
C THR A 288 38.27 -33.55 -16.55
N LEU A 289 37.44 -34.38 -15.91
CA LEU A 289 37.91 -35.53 -15.15
C LEU A 289 37.32 -36.83 -15.71
N SER A 290 38.26 -37.65 -16.17
CA SER A 290 38.14 -38.99 -16.71
C SER A 290 37.57 -39.99 -15.71
N ALA A 291 36.86 -40.99 -16.26
CA ALA A 291 36.40 -42.19 -15.59
C ALA A 291 37.54 -43.10 -15.10
N ALA A 292 37.29 -43.77 -13.95
CA ALA A 292 37.75 -45.10 -13.55
C ALA A 292 36.95 -45.46 -12.27
N SER A 293 35.95 -46.35 -12.29
CA SER A 293 36.00 -47.83 -12.31
C SER A 293 35.46 -48.42 -10.99
N GLY A 294 34.35 -49.15 -11.08
CA GLY A 294 34.15 -50.42 -10.35
C GLY A 294 33.71 -50.38 -8.88
N ALA A 295 32.42 -50.17 -8.64
CA ALA A 295 31.70 -50.81 -7.54
C ALA A 295 30.21 -50.95 -7.93
N GLU A 296 29.79 -52.16 -8.33
CA GLU A 296 28.38 -52.45 -8.62
C GLU A 296 27.54 -52.28 -7.35
N GLN A 297 26.60 -51.33 -7.40
CA GLN A 297 25.55 -51.23 -6.39
C GLN A 297 24.48 -52.31 -6.62
N PRO A 298 23.93 -52.92 -5.56
CA PRO A 298 23.04 -54.09 -5.63
C PRO A 298 21.65 -53.88 -6.27
N ASP A 299 21.37 -52.69 -6.84
CA ASP A 299 20.14 -52.37 -7.57
C ASP A 299 20.38 -51.82 -9.01
N SER A 300 21.63 -51.76 -9.50
CA SER A 300 21.95 -51.19 -10.83
C SER A 300 21.24 -51.93 -11.96
N GLY A 301 21.23 -53.26 -11.94
CA GLY A 301 20.67 -54.08 -13.03
C GLY A 301 19.16 -53.97 -13.20
N LEU A 302 18.39 -53.84 -12.10
CA LEU A 302 16.94 -53.64 -12.13
C LEU A 302 16.61 -52.18 -12.51
N ARG A 303 17.41 -51.22 -12.03
CA ARG A 303 17.25 -49.81 -12.35
C ARG A 303 17.50 -49.52 -13.83
N GLU A 304 18.58 -50.02 -14.41
CA GLU A 304 18.88 -49.87 -15.85
C GLU A 304 17.77 -50.48 -16.72
N ALA A 305 17.26 -51.66 -16.35
CA ALA A 305 16.18 -52.30 -17.09
C ALA A 305 14.84 -51.55 -16.94
N SER A 306 14.61 -50.95 -15.77
CA SER A 306 13.47 -50.08 -15.51
C SER A 306 13.55 -48.80 -16.35
N GLU A 307 14.72 -48.16 -16.40
CA GLU A 307 14.99 -46.98 -17.24
C GLU A 307 14.72 -47.28 -18.72
N GLN A 308 15.18 -48.44 -19.21
CA GLN A 308 14.97 -48.86 -20.59
C GLN A 308 13.50 -49.19 -20.91
N TYR A 309 12.75 -49.73 -19.94
CA TYR A 309 11.30 -49.92 -20.04
C TYR A 309 10.57 -48.58 -20.22
N PHE A 310 10.90 -47.56 -19.41
CA PHE A 310 10.26 -46.25 -19.52
C PHE A 310 10.69 -45.49 -20.79
N VAL A 311 11.93 -45.64 -21.25
CA VAL A 311 12.37 -45.13 -22.57
C VAL A 311 11.50 -45.72 -23.69
N SER A 312 11.32 -47.04 -23.69
CA SER A 312 10.53 -47.75 -24.70
C SER A 312 9.05 -47.31 -24.66
N LEU A 313 8.50 -47.15 -23.45
CA LEU A 313 7.13 -46.67 -23.24
C LEU A 313 6.96 -45.26 -23.81
N LEU A 314 7.81 -44.31 -23.43
CA LEU A 314 7.71 -42.93 -23.90
C LEU A 314 7.96 -42.80 -25.40
N ALA A 315 8.93 -43.54 -25.95
CA ALA A 315 9.19 -43.57 -27.39
C ALA A 315 7.96 -44.00 -28.20
N ARG A 316 7.27 -45.05 -27.73
CA ARG A 316 6.02 -45.54 -28.34
C ARG A 316 4.90 -44.51 -28.27
N GLU A 317 4.72 -43.86 -27.12
CA GLU A 317 3.60 -42.93 -26.91
C GLU A 317 3.79 -41.58 -27.59
N LEU A 318 5.03 -41.08 -27.61
CA LEU A 318 5.39 -39.82 -28.26
C LEU A 318 5.69 -39.98 -29.77
N LYS A 319 5.74 -41.21 -30.27
CA LYS A 319 6.15 -41.54 -31.65
C LYS A 319 7.53 -40.95 -31.99
N LEU A 320 8.45 -41.00 -31.02
CA LEU A 320 9.82 -40.51 -31.15
C LEU A 320 10.79 -41.70 -31.06
N PRO A 321 11.95 -41.67 -31.74
CA PRO A 321 12.94 -42.71 -31.62
C PRO A 321 13.50 -42.77 -30.19
N GLU A 322 13.76 -43.98 -29.68
CA GLU A 322 14.32 -44.20 -28.34
C GLU A 322 15.63 -43.43 -28.11
N SER A 323 16.43 -43.26 -29.16
CA SER A 323 17.69 -42.49 -29.14
C SER A 323 17.53 -41.00 -28.79
N ARG A 324 16.30 -40.48 -28.78
CA ARG A 324 15.99 -39.09 -28.40
C ARG A 324 15.81 -38.92 -26.89
N PHE A 325 15.63 -40.01 -26.13
CA PHE A 325 15.37 -39.96 -24.69
C PHE A 325 16.66 -40.16 -23.90
N GLU A 326 16.92 -39.23 -22.98
CA GLU A 326 18.08 -39.21 -22.09
C GLU A 326 17.58 -39.25 -20.64
N LEU A 327 18.31 -39.97 -19.78
CA LEU A 327 17.85 -40.31 -18.42
C LEU A 327 17.67 -39.11 -17.50
N HIS A 328 18.46 -38.05 -17.70
CA HIS A 328 18.48 -36.86 -16.85
C HIS A 328 17.84 -35.64 -17.52
N THR A 329 17.33 -35.79 -18.73
CA THR A 329 16.71 -34.71 -19.47
C THR A 329 15.25 -34.54 -19.03
N PRO A 330 14.82 -33.33 -18.66
CA PRO A 330 13.45 -33.09 -18.20
C PRO A 330 12.40 -33.43 -19.25
N PHE A 331 11.27 -34.00 -18.82
CA PHE A 331 10.14 -34.40 -19.68
C PHE A 331 9.59 -33.27 -20.58
N GLU A 332 9.67 -32.02 -20.13
CA GLU A 332 9.28 -30.82 -20.90
C GLU A 332 10.04 -30.68 -22.24
N LYS A 333 11.33 -31.03 -22.29
CA LYS A 333 12.12 -30.98 -23.54
C LYS A 333 11.65 -32.00 -24.58
N TYR A 334 10.85 -32.97 -24.15
CA TYR A 334 10.19 -33.96 -25.02
C TYR A 334 8.76 -33.57 -25.41
N GLY A 335 8.28 -32.39 -24.99
CA GLY A 335 6.93 -31.92 -25.28
C GLY A 335 5.84 -32.63 -24.47
N ILE A 336 6.19 -33.19 -23.31
CA ILE A 336 5.22 -33.82 -22.41
C ILE A 336 4.49 -32.73 -21.63
N ASP A 337 3.27 -32.41 -22.07
CA ASP A 337 2.36 -31.44 -21.44
C ASP A 337 1.32 -32.11 -20.53
N SER A 338 0.47 -31.34 -19.87
CA SER A 338 -0.55 -31.83 -18.92
C SER A 338 -1.57 -32.81 -19.53
N ILE A 339 -1.85 -32.72 -20.84
CA ILE A 339 -2.75 -33.65 -21.54
C ILE A 339 -2.04 -34.98 -21.76
N LEU A 340 -0.77 -34.92 -22.17
CA LEU A 340 0.05 -36.08 -22.42
C LEU A 340 0.38 -36.83 -21.12
N VAL A 341 0.62 -36.11 -20.02
CA VAL A 341 0.82 -36.68 -18.68
C VAL A 341 -0.37 -37.55 -18.27
N ASN A 342 -1.61 -37.07 -18.44
CA ASN A 342 -2.78 -37.87 -18.09
C ASN A 342 -2.86 -39.17 -18.89
N ARG A 343 -2.62 -39.12 -20.20
CA ARG A 343 -2.62 -40.31 -21.07
C ARG A 343 -1.50 -41.29 -20.70
N LEU A 344 -0.32 -40.78 -20.35
CA LEU A 344 0.81 -41.60 -19.91
C LEU A 344 0.51 -42.25 -18.56
N THR A 345 -0.10 -41.52 -17.62
CA THR A 345 -0.54 -42.08 -16.34
C THR A 345 -1.59 -43.17 -16.53
N ASP A 346 -2.63 -42.95 -17.35
CA ASP A 346 -3.66 -43.96 -17.61
C ASP A 346 -3.03 -45.28 -18.13
N LYS A 347 -2.02 -45.18 -19.01
CA LYS A 347 -1.27 -46.34 -19.52
C LYS A 347 -0.38 -47.00 -18.48
N LEU A 348 0.20 -46.24 -17.57
CA LEU A 348 0.93 -46.82 -16.44
C LEU A 348 -0.03 -47.50 -15.47
N GLU A 349 -1.24 -46.99 -15.30
CA GLU A 349 -2.25 -47.60 -14.44
C GLU A 349 -2.75 -48.96 -14.95
N GLU A 350 -2.79 -49.16 -16.27
CA GLU A 350 -3.07 -50.48 -16.88
C GLU A 350 -2.06 -51.55 -16.44
N VAL A 351 -0.82 -51.15 -16.14
CA VAL A 351 0.30 -52.07 -15.84
C VAL A 351 0.56 -52.19 -14.34
N PHE A 352 0.51 -51.08 -13.61
CA PHE A 352 0.91 -51.00 -12.19
C PHE A 352 -0.28 -50.87 -11.23
N GLY A 353 -1.52 -50.82 -11.75
CA GLY A 353 -2.71 -50.50 -10.96
C GLY A 353 -2.81 -48.99 -10.72
N ARG A 354 -3.69 -48.57 -9.80
CA ARG A 354 -3.94 -47.14 -9.54
C ARG A 354 -2.67 -46.42 -9.09
N LEU A 355 -2.33 -45.31 -9.76
CA LEU A 355 -1.13 -44.51 -9.52
C LEU A 355 -1.49 -43.05 -9.19
N PRO A 356 -0.62 -42.33 -8.47
CA PRO A 356 -0.80 -40.88 -8.30
C PRO A 356 -0.78 -40.16 -9.66
N ARG A 357 -1.81 -39.38 -9.99
CA ARG A 357 -1.80 -38.52 -11.19
C ARG A 357 -0.75 -37.40 -11.13
N THR A 358 -0.17 -37.18 -9.96
CA THR A 358 0.93 -36.23 -9.72
C THR A 358 2.30 -36.75 -10.13
N LEU A 359 2.41 -38.03 -10.53
CA LEU A 359 3.68 -38.74 -10.69
C LEU A 359 4.70 -38.04 -11.63
N PHE A 360 4.28 -37.63 -12.83
CA PHE A 360 5.15 -36.94 -13.79
C PHE A 360 5.48 -35.48 -13.40
N PHE A 361 4.83 -34.95 -12.38
CA PHE A 361 5.15 -33.64 -11.79
C PHE A 361 6.14 -33.77 -10.63
N GLU A 362 6.14 -34.93 -9.97
CA GLU A 362 7.03 -35.26 -8.86
C GLU A 362 8.40 -35.74 -9.34
N TYR A 363 8.44 -36.52 -10.43
CA TYR A 363 9.65 -37.07 -11.03
C TYR A 363 9.81 -36.49 -12.42
N LYS A 364 10.83 -35.64 -12.62
CA LYS A 364 10.92 -34.74 -13.79
C LYS A 364 11.70 -35.34 -14.95
N ALA A 365 12.42 -36.43 -14.69
CA ALA A 365 13.23 -37.11 -15.68
C ALA A 365 13.05 -38.64 -15.58
N LEU A 366 13.42 -39.34 -16.66
CA LEU A 366 13.30 -40.79 -16.78
C LEU A 366 13.99 -41.56 -15.64
N GLY A 367 15.21 -41.15 -15.27
CA GLY A 367 15.97 -41.81 -14.21
C GLY A 367 15.37 -41.63 -12.81
N GLU A 368 14.65 -40.52 -12.59
CA GLU A 368 13.92 -40.27 -11.33
C GLU A 368 12.63 -41.11 -11.27
N LEU A 369 11.88 -41.15 -12.38
CA LEU A 369 10.67 -41.95 -12.51
C LEU A 369 10.95 -43.45 -12.37
N ALA A 370 12.01 -43.93 -13.04
CA ALA A 370 12.46 -45.31 -12.90
C ALA A 370 12.87 -45.63 -11.45
N GLY A 371 13.56 -44.71 -10.78
CA GLY A 371 13.91 -44.83 -9.37
C GLY A 371 12.68 -44.99 -8.46
N TYR A 372 11.62 -44.22 -8.70
CA TYR A 372 10.34 -44.36 -7.99
C TYR A 372 9.72 -45.75 -8.15
N PHE A 373 9.59 -46.24 -9.38
CA PHE A 373 8.97 -47.56 -9.61
C PHE A 373 9.83 -48.72 -9.10
N VAL A 374 11.15 -48.57 -9.07
CA VAL A 374 12.04 -49.55 -8.41
C VAL A 374 11.85 -49.55 -6.90
N ALA A 375 11.59 -48.39 -6.28
CA ALA A 375 11.37 -48.26 -4.84
C ALA A 375 9.97 -48.74 -4.41
N GLU A 376 8.92 -48.26 -5.06
CA GLU A 376 7.53 -48.44 -4.64
C GLU A 376 6.81 -49.61 -5.35
N HIS A 377 7.24 -49.99 -6.55
CA HIS A 377 6.61 -51.04 -7.38
C HIS A 377 7.60 -52.16 -7.76
N ARG A 378 8.58 -52.42 -6.88
CA ARG A 378 9.71 -53.32 -7.12
C ARG A 378 9.32 -54.68 -7.70
N ALA A 379 8.34 -55.36 -7.10
CA ALA A 379 7.90 -56.68 -7.52
C ALA A 379 7.34 -56.69 -8.96
N LYS A 380 6.59 -55.64 -9.33
CA LYS A 380 6.02 -55.51 -10.67
C LYS A 380 7.08 -55.11 -11.70
N MET A 381 8.05 -54.27 -11.32
CA MET A 381 9.20 -53.96 -12.17
C MET A 381 10.09 -55.18 -12.45
N GLN A 382 10.28 -56.06 -11.47
CA GLN A 382 11.01 -57.33 -11.65
C GLN A 382 10.29 -58.27 -12.62
N GLU A 383 8.95 -58.32 -12.58
CA GLU A 383 8.13 -59.09 -13.52
C GLU A 383 8.25 -58.54 -14.96
N LEU A 384 8.15 -57.22 -15.13
CA LEU A 384 8.14 -56.57 -16.45
C LEU A 384 9.51 -56.54 -17.13
N THR A 385 10.58 -56.44 -16.35
CA THR A 385 11.95 -56.36 -16.87
C THR A 385 12.64 -57.72 -16.96
N GLY A 386 12.04 -58.77 -16.40
CA GLY A 386 12.60 -60.13 -16.38
C GLY A 386 13.88 -60.28 -15.54
N LYS A 387 14.27 -59.27 -14.76
CA LYS A 387 15.47 -59.29 -13.92
C LYS A 387 15.10 -59.43 -12.44
N GLN A 388 15.59 -60.49 -11.80
CA GLN A 388 15.57 -60.63 -10.34
C GLN A 388 16.80 -59.95 -9.74
N ALA A 389 16.61 -59.17 -8.67
CA ALA A 389 17.73 -58.67 -7.87
C ALA A 389 18.28 -59.83 -7.01
N VAL A 390 19.59 -60.04 -7.04
CA VAL A 390 20.26 -61.00 -6.16
C VAL A 390 20.29 -60.43 -4.74
N VAL A 391 19.60 -61.09 -3.81
CA VAL A 391 19.65 -60.74 -2.39
C VAL A 391 20.72 -61.61 -1.71
N THR A 392 21.70 -60.96 -1.08
CA THR A 392 22.60 -61.61 -0.11
C THR A 392 22.54 -60.83 1.22
N PRO A 393 22.43 -61.49 2.38
CA PRO A 393 22.24 -60.79 3.65
C PRO A 393 23.55 -60.32 4.29
N GLY A 394 23.56 -59.04 4.67
CA GLY A 394 24.31 -58.50 5.82
C GLY A 394 25.65 -57.81 5.53
N ALA A 395 25.75 -56.51 5.84
CA ALA A 395 26.92 -55.91 6.51
C ALA A 395 26.64 -54.46 6.98
N GLN A 396 26.59 -54.33 8.31
CA GLN A 396 26.97 -53.22 9.21
C GLN A 396 26.88 -51.74 8.81
N LYS A 397 26.23 -50.98 9.72
CA LYS A 397 26.32 -49.53 9.89
C LYS A 397 27.77 -49.06 9.99
N ILE A 398 28.17 -48.13 9.14
CA ILE A 398 29.33 -47.27 9.36
C ILE A 398 28.83 -45.84 9.58
N SER A 399 29.11 -45.32 10.77
CA SER A 399 28.91 -43.93 11.15
C SER A 399 29.97 -43.05 10.51
N PHE A 400 29.58 -41.96 9.86
CA PHE A 400 30.50 -40.89 9.48
C PHE A 400 30.45 -39.76 10.51
N SER A 401 31.56 -39.56 11.19
CA SER A 401 31.83 -38.41 12.06
C SER A 401 32.14 -37.17 11.21
N THR A 402 31.50 -36.06 11.52
CA THR A 402 31.78 -34.72 10.97
C THR A 402 33.12 -34.21 11.49
N PRO A 403 34.00 -33.64 10.64
CA PRO A 403 35.20 -32.92 11.10
C PRO A 403 34.84 -31.53 11.65
N PRO A 404 35.60 -30.98 12.61
CA PRO A 404 35.29 -29.71 13.25
C PRO A 404 35.56 -28.52 12.33
N ALA A 405 34.62 -27.57 12.29
CA ALA A 405 34.77 -26.31 11.57
C ALA A 405 35.72 -25.37 12.31
N ASP A 406 36.83 -25.05 11.67
CA ASP A 406 37.80 -24.04 12.10
C ASP A 406 37.23 -22.62 11.91
N LYS A 407 37.32 -21.78 12.94
CA LYS A 407 36.83 -20.39 12.91
C LYS A 407 37.92 -19.46 12.34
N PRO A 408 37.67 -18.66 11.30
CA PRO A 408 38.54 -17.54 10.99
C PRO A 408 38.22 -16.34 11.90
N ARG A 409 39.15 -15.99 12.78
CA ARG A 409 39.21 -14.68 13.45
C ARG A 409 39.59 -13.61 12.42
N ARG A 410 38.71 -12.63 12.19
CA ARG A 410 39.11 -11.33 11.62
C ARG A 410 38.78 -10.21 12.59
N ARG A 411 39.84 -9.52 13.03
CA ARG A 411 39.82 -8.23 13.71
C ARG A 411 39.29 -7.18 12.74
N PHE A 412 38.22 -6.48 13.10
CA PHE A 412 37.91 -5.16 12.58
C PHE A 412 37.65 -4.20 13.73
N LEU A 413 38.10 -2.97 13.48
CA LEU A 413 38.36 -1.90 14.42
C LEU A 413 37.08 -1.39 15.09
N SER A 414 37.19 -1.12 16.38
CA SER A 414 36.21 -0.40 17.19
C SER A 414 36.03 1.04 16.68
N SER A 415 34.84 1.37 16.20
CA SER A 415 34.31 2.72 16.23
C SER A 415 33.18 2.76 17.26
N GLU A 416 33.50 3.18 18.47
CA GLU A 416 32.54 3.56 19.50
C GLU A 416 31.68 4.72 18.98
N GLY A 417 30.35 4.57 19.02
CA GLY A 417 29.48 5.68 18.61
C GLY A 417 28.05 5.37 18.18
N PHE A 418 27.48 4.19 18.45
CA PHE A 418 26.03 3.99 18.34
C PHE A 418 25.52 3.16 19.54
N ARG A 419 24.72 3.81 20.38
CA ARG A 419 24.10 3.24 21.58
C ARG A 419 22.99 2.25 21.18
N HIS A 420 22.81 1.25 22.04
CA HIS A 420 22.01 0.01 21.90
C HIS A 420 20.70 0.07 21.07
N PRO A 421 20.53 -0.80 20.05
CA PRO A 421 19.20 -1.17 19.55
C PRO A 421 18.43 -2.02 20.59
N PRO A 422 17.09 -2.14 20.50
CA PRO A 422 16.32 -3.01 21.39
C PRO A 422 16.90 -4.43 21.39
N GLU A 423 16.92 -5.07 22.56
CA GLU A 423 17.49 -6.41 22.73
C GLU A 423 16.88 -7.39 21.72
N ARG A 424 17.73 -8.10 20.96
CA ARG A 424 17.27 -9.22 20.11
C ARG A 424 16.55 -10.24 20.99
N MET A 425 15.36 -10.66 20.56
CA MET A 425 14.54 -11.64 21.29
C MET A 425 15.29 -12.96 21.50
N ALA A 426 14.94 -13.68 22.56
CA ALA A 426 15.45 -15.02 22.80
C ALA A 426 15.05 -15.95 21.63
N ASN A 427 16.00 -16.79 21.20
CA ASN A 427 15.83 -17.64 20.02
C ASN A 427 14.61 -18.56 20.20
N GLY A 428 13.56 -18.41 19.38
CA GLY A 428 12.35 -19.24 19.44
C GLY A 428 11.14 -18.63 20.18
N GLU A 429 11.17 -17.36 20.58
CA GLU A 429 9.98 -16.70 21.15
C GLU A 429 8.81 -16.63 20.14
N ALA A 430 7.62 -16.94 20.66
CA ALA A 430 6.39 -17.00 19.87
C ALA A 430 5.74 -15.61 19.73
N ILE A 431 4.95 -15.43 18.67
CA ILE A 431 4.28 -14.15 18.37
C ILE A 431 2.78 -14.30 18.65
N ALA A 432 2.25 -13.47 19.54
CA ALA A 432 0.83 -13.41 19.86
C ALA A 432 0.07 -12.60 18.80
N ILE A 433 -1.14 -13.04 18.48
CA ILE A 433 -2.14 -12.30 17.71
C ILE A 433 -3.08 -11.64 18.70
N VAL A 434 -2.94 -10.32 18.87
CA VAL A 434 -3.64 -9.55 19.92
C VAL A 434 -4.82 -8.72 19.41
N GLY A 435 -5.01 -8.66 18.10
CA GLY A 435 -6.16 -8.01 17.47
C GLY A 435 -6.44 -8.64 16.11
N LEU A 436 -7.71 -8.65 15.71
CA LEU A 436 -8.20 -9.28 14.49
C LEU A 436 -9.40 -8.51 13.94
N SER A 437 -9.36 -8.15 12.66
CA SER A 437 -10.54 -7.67 11.94
C SER A 437 -10.53 -8.18 10.50
N GLY A 438 -11.73 -8.30 9.93
CA GLY A 438 -11.90 -8.61 8.53
C GLY A 438 -13.34 -8.49 8.05
N ARG A 439 -13.48 -8.28 6.75
CA ARG A 439 -14.76 -8.28 6.02
C ARG A 439 -14.67 -9.28 4.89
N TYR A 440 -15.67 -10.15 4.81
CA TYR A 440 -15.69 -11.29 3.89
C TYR A 440 -17.08 -11.42 3.22
N PRO A 441 -17.20 -12.14 2.11
CA PRO A 441 -18.47 -12.33 1.42
C PRO A 441 -19.60 -12.80 2.34
N GLY A 442 -20.67 -12.02 2.38
CA GLY A 442 -21.82 -12.24 3.25
C GLY A 442 -21.59 -12.00 4.75
N ALA A 443 -20.48 -11.39 5.16
CA ALA A 443 -20.13 -11.06 6.53
C ALA A 443 -19.40 -9.71 6.64
N ARG A 444 -20.01 -8.73 7.33
CA ARG A 444 -19.45 -7.38 7.52
C ARG A 444 -18.38 -7.30 8.60
N ASN A 445 -18.26 -8.34 9.42
CA ASN A 445 -17.31 -8.45 10.53
C ASN A 445 -17.03 -9.93 10.85
N ILE A 446 -16.06 -10.18 11.73
CA ILE A 446 -15.62 -11.54 12.09
C ILE A 446 -16.67 -12.36 12.85
N ALA A 447 -17.61 -11.71 13.55
CA ALA A 447 -18.69 -12.41 14.26
C ALA A 447 -19.73 -12.98 13.27
N GLU A 448 -20.17 -12.17 12.29
CA GLU A 448 -21.01 -12.64 11.19
C GLU A 448 -20.29 -13.70 10.35
N PHE A 449 -18.98 -13.55 10.18
CA PHE A 449 -18.17 -14.52 9.45
C PHE A 449 -18.15 -15.87 10.17
N TRP A 450 -18.00 -15.88 11.49
CA TRP A 450 -18.11 -17.11 12.28
C TRP A 450 -19.48 -17.77 12.13
N GLU A 451 -20.58 -17.02 12.25
CA GLU A 451 -21.91 -17.61 12.11
C GLU A 451 -22.15 -18.17 10.70
N ASN A 452 -21.62 -17.52 9.66
CA ASN A 452 -21.63 -18.07 8.31
C ASN A 452 -20.83 -19.38 8.19
N LEU A 453 -19.61 -19.43 8.75
CA LEU A 453 -18.76 -20.62 8.74
C LEU A 453 -19.40 -21.78 9.50
N LYS A 454 -19.86 -21.50 10.72
CA LYS A 454 -20.56 -22.45 11.60
C LYS A 454 -21.82 -23.01 10.95
N GLY A 455 -22.58 -22.16 10.24
CA GLY A 455 -23.75 -22.55 9.48
C GLY A 455 -23.46 -23.28 8.16
N GLY A 456 -22.19 -23.40 7.75
CA GLY A 456 -21.82 -23.97 6.45
C GLY A 456 -22.38 -23.17 5.27
N LYS A 457 -22.44 -21.84 5.39
CA LYS A 457 -22.98 -20.95 4.36
C LYS A 457 -22.04 -20.86 3.16
N ASP A 458 -22.62 -20.99 1.98
CA ASP A 458 -22.01 -20.65 0.68
C ASP A 458 -22.35 -19.20 0.35
N SER A 459 -21.34 -18.33 0.36
CA SER A 459 -21.45 -16.89 0.12
C SER A 459 -21.14 -16.49 -1.32
N VAL A 460 -21.01 -17.46 -2.24
CA VAL A 460 -20.74 -17.18 -3.65
C VAL A 460 -22.04 -16.82 -4.38
N THR A 461 -22.03 -15.67 -5.05
CA THR A 461 -23.16 -15.08 -5.76
C THR A 461 -22.78 -14.74 -7.20
N GLU A 462 -23.75 -14.36 -8.04
CA GLU A 462 -23.41 -13.76 -9.34
C GLU A 462 -22.78 -12.37 -9.13
N ILE A 463 -21.99 -11.91 -10.08
CA ILE A 463 -21.41 -10.55 -10.08
C ILE A 463 -22.55 -9.53 -9.87
N PRO A 464 -22.48 -8.68 -8.82
CA PRO A 464 -23.52 -7.70 -8.56
C PRO A 464 -23.64 -6.69 -9.70
N GLU A 465 -24.88 -6.33 -10.08
CA GLU A 465 -25.15 -5.31 -11.11
C GLU A 465 -24.53 -3.95 -10.76
N SER A 466 -24.33 -3.68 -9.47
CA SER A 466 -23.64 -2.47 -8.99
C SER A 466 -22.14 -2.43 -9.33
N ARG A 467 -21.56 -3.52 -9.84
CA ARG A 467 -20.16 -3.59 -10.30
C ARG A 467 -20.09 -3.38 -11.81
N TRP A 468 -20.69 -4.29 -12.58
CA TRP A 468 -20.85 -4.21 -14.03
C TRP A 468 -21.92 -5.20 -14.51
N ASP A 469 -22.39 -5.04 -15.75
CA ASP A 469 -23.29 -6.00 -16.40
C ASP A 469 -22.53 -7.29 -16.74
N ALA A 470 -22.73 -8.33 -15.91
CA ALA A 470 -22.12 -9.64 -16.10
C ALA A 470 -22.61 -10.33 -17.39
N GLY A 471 -23.87 -10.10 -17.78
CA GLY A 471 -24.47 -10.69 -18.98
C GLY A 471 -23.79 -10.22 -20.27
N ALA A 472 -23.33 -8.97 -20.31
CA ALA A 472 -22.63 -8.41 -21.46
C ALA A 472 -21.31 -9.12 -21.78
N LEU A 473 -20.63 -9.67 -20.77
CA LEU A 473 -19.31 -10.31 -20.90
C LEU A 473 -19.34 -11.83 -20.77
N PHE A 474 -20.44 -12.40 -20.30
CA PHE A 474 -20.57 -13.83 -20.08
C PHE A 474 -20.73 -14.63 -21.39
N ASP A 475 -19.97 -15.72 -21.52
CA ASP A 475 -20.20 -16.79 -22.50
C ASP A 475 -19.78 -18.14 -21.90
N PRO A 476 -20.68 -19.13 -21.79
CA PRO A 476 -20.36 -20.41 -21.15
C PRO A 476 -19.28 -21.22 -21.90
N GLU A 477 -18.98 -20.90 -23.16
CA GLU A 477 -17.92 -21.56 -23.93
C GLU A 477 -16.53 -21.02 -23.53
N LYS A 478 -15.67 -21.91 -23.01
CA LYS A 478 -14.28 -21.55 -22.66
C LYS A 478 -13.49 -21.12 -23.90
N GLY A 479 -12.61 -20.13 -23.74
CA GLY A 479 -11.67 -19.69 -24.78
C GLY A 479 -12.23 -18.68 -25.78
N ARG A 480 -13.49 -18.25 -25.65
CA ARG A 480 -14.05 -17.19 -26.51
C ARG A 480 -13.40 -15.83 -26.19
N ALA A 481 -12.78 -15.22 -27.21
CA ALA A 481 -12.06 -13.96 -27.06
C ALA A 481 -12.99 -12.82 -26.56
N GLY A 482 -12.51 -12.06 -25.58
CA GLY A 482 -13.25 -10.93 -24.99
C GLY A 482 -14.47 -11.32 -24.14
N LYS A 483 -14.61 -12.61 -23.81
CA LYS A 483 -15.70 -13.12 -22.96
C LYS A 483 -15.13 -13.85 -21.74
N SER A 484 -15.94 -13.92 -20.69
CA SER A 484 -15.68 -14.71 -19.50
C SER A 484 -16.68 -15.85 -19.42
N TYR A 485 -16.20 -17.07 -19.13
CA TYR A 485 -17.08 -18.22 -18.89
C TYR A 485 -17.53 -18.35 -17.44
N SER A 486 -17.18 -17.38 -16.58
CA SER A 486 -17.68 -17.29 -15.23
C SER A 486 -18.35 -15.94 -15.02
N ARG A 487 -19.40 -15.96 -14.21
CA ARG A 487 -20.10 -14.77 -13.72
C ARG A 487 -20.31 -14.81 -12.21
N TRP A 488 -19.56 -15.68 -11.53
CA TRP A 488 -19.71 -15.98 -10.11
C TRP A 488 -18.53 -15.45 -9.31
N GLY A 489 -18.78 -15.00 -8.09
CA GLY A 489 -17.77 -14.52 -7.16
C GLY A 489 -18.29 -14.45 -5.73
N GLY A 490 -17.37 -14.48 -4.76
CA GLY A 490 -17.68 -14.03 -3.40
C GLY A 490 -17.45 -12.53 -3.31
N PHE A 491 -18.49 -11.73 -3.07
CA PHE A 491 -18.37 -10.26 -3.04
C PHE A 491 -18.60 -9.72 -1.63
N ILE A 492 -17.78 -8.75 -1.22
CA ILE A 492 -18.07 -7.95 -0.03
C ILE A 492 -19.12 -6.90 -0.37
N GLU A 493 -19.92 -6.55 0.62
CA GLU A 493 -20.80 -5.39 0.53
C GLU A 493 -19.97 -4.10 0.63
N ASP A 494 -20.51 -2.99 0.11
CA ASP A 494 -19.98 -1.65 0.35
C ASP A 494 -18.53 -1.41 -0.07
N VAL A 495 -18.04 -2.08 -1.11
CA VAL A 495 -16.67 -1.86 -1.65
C VAL A 495 -16.38 -0.39 -1.97
N ASP A 496 -17.42 0.38 -2.29
CA ASP A 496 -17.37 1.79 -2.66
C ASP A 496 -17.58 2.73 -1.47
N LYS A 497 -17.80 2.22 -0.25
CA LYS A 497 -18.09 3.05 0.92
C LYS A 497 -16.86 3.37 1.74
N PHE A 498 -16.75 4.62 2.19
CA PHE A 498 -15.64 5.07 3.01
C PHE A 498 -16.05 6.27 3.90
N ASP A 499 -15.31 6.51 4.98
CA ASP A 499 -15.51 7.66 5.89
C ASP A 499 -14.27 8.56 5.83
N PRO A 500 -14.10 9.37 4.78
CA PRO A 500 -12.84 10.07 4.55
C PRO A 500 -12.56 11.14 5.60
N LEU A 501 -13.59 11.82 6.11
CA LEU A 501 -13.43 12.85 7.13
C LEU A 501 -12.98 12.27 8.47
N PHE A 502 -13.31 11.01 8.77
CA PHE A 502 -12.73 10.32 9.91
C PHE A 502 -11.21 10.22 9.81
N PHE A 503 -10.72 9.89 8.61
CA PHE A 503 -9.31 9.69 8.31
C PHE A 503 -8.56 10.97 7.90
N ASN A 504 -9.19 12.15 8.03
CA ASN A 504 -8.66 13.43 7.56
C ASN A 504 -8.29 13.42 6.06
N ILE A 505 -9.07 12.70 5.26
CA ILE A 505 -8.97 12.61 3.80
C ILE A 505 -10.10 13.46 3.21
N SER A 506 -9.83 14.19 2.13
CA SER A 506 -10.90 14.95 1.46
C SER A 506 -11.83 14.01 0.66
N PRO A 507 -13.13 14.32 0.54
CA PRO A 507 -14.05 13.58 -0.34
C PRO A 507 -13.52 13.36 -1.76
N ARG A 508 -12.89 14.39 -2.35
CA ARG A 508 -12.31 14.34 -3.70
C ARG A 508 -11.10 13.41 -3.81
N GLU A 509 -10.29 13.32 -2.77
CA GLU A 509 -9.19 12.36 -2.71
C GLU A 509 -9.74 10.93 -2.61
N ALA A 510 -10.76 10.71 -1.78
CA ALA A 510 -11.38 9.41 -1.58
C ALA A 510 -12.01 8.81 -2.85
N GLU A 511 -12.53 9.64 -3.76
CA GLU A 511 -13.03 9.19 -5.08
C GLU A 511 -11.92 8.60 -5.97
N GLN A 512 -10.69 9.12 -5.83
CA GLN A 512 -9.53 8.71 -6.62
C GLN A 512 -8.74 7.56 -5.97
N MET A 513 -8.93 7.34 -4.67
CA MET A 513 -8.29 6.26 -3.93
C MET A 513 -8.84 4.89 -4.35
N ASP A 514 -7.93 3.93 -4.59
CA ASP A 514 -8.29 2.53 -4.76
C ASP A 514 -9.14 2.07 -3.56
N PRO A 515 -10.31 1.45 -3.77
CA PRO A 515 -11.08 0.79 -2.71
C PRO A 515 -10.25 -0.09 -1.76
N GLN A 516 -9.20 -0.74 -2.25
CA GLN A 516 -8.30 -1.56 -1.44
C GLN A 516 -7.58 -0.75 -0.36
N GLU A 517 -7.11 0.46 -0.68
CA GLU A 517 -6.49 1.38 0.28
C GLU A 517 -7.50 1.79 1.36
N ARG A 518 -8.72 2.15 0.93
CA ARG A 518 -9.81 2.60 1.80
C ARG A 518 -10.26 1.53 2.78
N LEU A 519 -10.51 0.32 2.27
CA LEU A 519 -10.92 -0.83 3.06
C LEU A 519 -9.84 -1.24 4.06
N PHE A 520 -8.59 -1.32 3.62
CA PHE A 520 -7.49 -1.71 4.51
C PHE A 520 -7.23 -0.67 5.61
N LEU A 521 -7.39 0.62 5.31
CA LEU A 521 -7.28 1.69 6.31
C LEU A 521 -8.38 1.60 7.39
N GLN A 522 -9.62 1.29 7.01
CA GLN A 522 -10.68 0.98 7.96
C GLN A 522 -10.37 -0.27 8.79
N THR A 523 -9.92 -1.36 8.15
CA THR A 523 -9.59 -2.61 8.83
C THR A 523 -8.41 -2.44 9.81
N ALA A 524 -7.41 -1.62 9.49
CA ALA A 524 -6.32 -1.31 10.41
C ALA A 524 -6.80 -0.60 11.67
N TRP A 525 -7.77 0.32 11.55
CA TRP A 525 -8.41 0.96 12.71
C TRP A 525 -9.21 -0.04 13.54
N GLU A 526 -10.00 -0.89 12.88
CA GLU A 526 -10.78 -1.93 13.55
C GLU A 526 -9.87 -2.90 14.33
N VAL A 527 -8.74 -3.31 13.76
CA VAL A 527 -7.74 -4.15 14.44
C VAL A 527 -7.18 -3.45 15.69
N LEU A 528 -6.88 -2.15 15.60
CA LEU A 528 -6.38 -1.37 16.72
C LEU A 528 -7.40 -1.36 17.87
N GLU A 529 -8.67 -1.07 17.55
CA GLU A 529 -9.75 -1.06 18.54
C GLU A 529 -10.06 -2.46 19.09
N ASP A 530 -10.06 -3.50 18.25
CA ASP A 530 -10.25 -4.89 18.67
C ASP A 530 -9.18 -5.32 19.69
N SER A 531 -7.92 -4.90 19.47
CA SER A 531 -6.81 -5.15 20.40
C SER A 531 -6.84 -4.33 21.69
N GLY A 532 -7.81 -3.41 21.85
CA GLY A 532 -7.90 -2.51 22.99
C GLY A 532 -6.73 -1.52 23.07
N TYR A 533 -6.26 -1.03 21.92
CA TYR A 533 -5.23 0.01 21.82
C TYR A 533 -5.79 1.29 21.18
N THR A 534 -5.12 2.41 21.43
CA THR A 534 -5.30 3.67 20.70
C THR A 534 -4.02 3.97 19.93
N ARG A 535 -4.04 4.96 19.02
CA ARG A 535 -2.80 5.38 18.31
C ARG A 535 -1.72 5.81 19.29
N GLU A 536 -2.10 6.39 20.43
CA GLU A 536 -1.16 6.81 21.46
C GLU A 536 -0.62 5.62 22.26
N SER A 537 -1.49 4.76 22.81
CA SER A 537 -1.05 3.64 23.65
C SER A 537 -0.30 2.55 22.87
N LEU A 538 -0.56 2.42 21.57
CA LEU A 538 0.21 1.53 20.71
C LEU A 538 1.66 2.00 20.52
N ARG A 539 1.88 3.33 20.48
CA ARG A 539 3.21 3.95 20.34
C ARG A 539 3.95 4.05 21.68
N GLN A 540 3.24 4.06 22.81
CA GLN A 540 3.83 4.16 24.14
C GLN A 540 3.28 3.03 25.03
N PRO A 541 3.78 1.80 24.89
CA PRO A 541 3.28 0.70 25.71
C PRO A 541 3.63 0.97 27.19
N ALA A 542 2.65 0.74 28.08
CA ALA A 542 2.56 1.26 29.47
C ALA A 542 3.75 1.04 30.42
N ASN A 543 4.77 0.28 30.01
CA ASN A 543 5.95 -0.05 30.81
C ASN A 543 7.26 0.52 30.23
N MET A 544 7.22 1.51 29.34
CA MET A 544 8.41 2.26 28.91
C MET A 544 8.60 3.51 29.76
N ALA A 545 9.83 3.72 30.28
CA ALA A 545 10.14 4.89 31.10
C ALA A 545 10.04 6.19 30.27
N PRO A 546 9.52 7.30 30.82
CA PRO A 546 9.54 8.59 30.14
C PRO A 546 10.97 8.99 29.77
N GLY A 547 11.28 9.04 28.46
CA GLY A 547 12.59 9.45 27.95
C GLY A 547 13.45 8.34 27.31
N GLU A 548 13.04 7.07 27.36
CA GLU A 548 13.64 6.01 26.53
C GLU A 548 13.02 6.03 25.12
N ASN A 549 13.81 6.53 24.16
CA ASN A 549 13.52 6.69 22.72
C ASN A 549 12.30 7.56 22.34
N SER A 550 12.61 8.74 21.80
CA SER A 550 11.68 9.71 21.19
C SER A 550 10.92 9.22 19.94
N MET A 551 10.96 7.92 19.60
CA MET A 551 10.30 7.34 18.43
C MET A 551 9.13 6.39 18.75
N GLY A 552 8.81 6.16 20.03
CA GLY A 552 7.77 5.19 20.41
C GLY A 552 8.10 3.75 20.00
N ALA A 553 7.18 2.82 20.27
CA ALA A 553 7.22 1.47 19.73
C ALA A 553 7.13 1.56 18.19
N ASN A 554 8.24 1.34 17.49
CA ASN A 554 8.24 1.22 16.03
C ASN A 554 7.24 0.11 15.64
N VAL A 555 6.08 0.48 15.10
CA VAL A 555 5.07 -0.49 14.63
C VAL A 555 5.17 -0.64 13.12
N GLY A 556 5.32 -1.87 12.64
CA GLY A 556 5.34 -2.18 11.21
C GLY A 556 3.94 -2.37 10.61
N VAL A 557 3.82 -2.19 9.30
CA VAL A 557 2.61 -2.42 8.51
C VAL A 557 2.99 -3.28 7.29
N PHE A 558 2.42 -4.47 7.18
CA PHE A 558 2.71 -5.42 6.11
C PHE A 558 1.42 -5.85 5.43
N VAL A 559 1.29 -5.57 4.14
CA VAL A 559 0.04 -5.76 3.41
C VAL A 559 0.24 -6.61 2.16
N GLY A 560 -0.50 -7.70 2.08
CA GLY A 560 -0.60 -8.50 0.86
C GLY A 560 -1.65 -7.95 -0.10
N VAL A 561 -1.23 -7.63 -1.33
CA VAL A 561 -2.07 -7.16 -2.43
C VAL A 561 -1.50 -7.68 -3.75
N MET A 562 -2.33 -7.89 -4.78
CA MET A 562 -1.83 -8.35 -6.09
C MET A 562 -2.52 -7.70 -7.30
N TYR A 563 -3.67 -7.05 -7.12
CA TYR A 563 -4.41 -6.42 -8.21
C TYR A 563 -4.41 -4.91 -8.08
N GLU A 564 -4.26 -4.23 -9.21
CA GLU A 564 -4.36 -2.77 -9.33
C GLU A 564 -5.30 -2.45 -10.49
N GLU A 565 -6.60 -2.60 -10.26
CA GLU A 565 -7.62 -2.51 -11.32
C GLU A 565 -8.35 -1.18 -11.35
N TYR A 566 -8.36 -0.43 -10.25
CA TYR A 566 -9.08 0.84 -10.19
C TYR A 566 -8.53 1.87 -11.18
N GLN A 567 -7.22 1.84 -11.44
CA GLN A 567 -6.55 2.68 -12.45
C GLN A 567 -7.09 2.47 -13.88
N LEU A 568 -7.65 1.28 -14.18
CA LEU A 568 -8.18 0.97 -15.51
C LEU A 568 -9.37 1.89 -15.85
N PHE A 569 -10.18 2.26 -14.86
CA PHE A 569 -11.26 3.21 -15.09
C PHE A 569 -10.74 4.58 -15.52
N GLY A 570 -9.61 5.04 -15.00
CA GLY A 570 -8.97 6.29 -15.42
C GLY A 570 -8.49 6.23 -16.88
N ALA A 571 -7.87 5.10 -17.26
CA ALA A 571 -7.49 4.84 -18.64
C ALA A 571 -8.69 4.80 -19.59
N GLU A 572 -9.78 4.14 -19.21
CA GLU A 572 -11.01 4.09 -19.99
C GLU A 572 -11.68 5.44 -20.15
N GLN A 573 -11.76 6.25 -19.08
CA GLN A 573 -12.30 7.60 -19.15
C GLN A 573 -11.45 8.48 -20.07
N THR A 574 -10.14 8.34 -20.00
CA THR A 574 -9.22 9.05 -20.91
C THR A 574 -9.48 8.69 -22.37
N LEU A 575 -9.68 7.41 -22.68
CA LEU A 575 -10.06 6.94 -24.03
C LEU A 575 -11.46 7.44 -24.47
N LYS A 576 -12.38 7.64 -23.52
CA LYS A 576 -13.72 8.22 -23.75
C LYS A 576 -13.69 9.75 -23.89
N GLY A 577 -12.52 10.38 -23.84
CA GLY A 577 -12.35 11.83 -23.98
C GLY A 577 -12.47 12.61 -22.67
N ASN A 578 -12.43 11.92 -21.52
CA ASN A 578 -12.40 12.48 -20.18
C ASN A 578 -11.05 12.17 -19.52
N PRO A 579 -9.98 12.93 -19.79
CA PRO A 579 -8.65 12.66 -19.21
C PRO A 579 -8.74 12.59 -17.68
N MET A 580 -8.37 11.43 -17.12
CA MET A 580 -8.44 11.15 -15.70
C MET A 580 -7.29 10.24 -15.31
N ALA A 581 -6.44 10.71 -14.41
CA ALA A 581 -5.37 9.91 -13.82
C ALA A 581 -5.89 9.32 -12.50
N LEU A 582 -6.19 8.03 -12.49
CA LEU A 582 -6.38 7.25 -11.26
C LEU A 582 -5.09 6.48 -10.99
N GLY A 583 -4.48 6.71 -9.83
CA GLY A 583 -3.25 6.01 -9.45
C GLY A 583 -3.53 4.59 -8.96
N GLY A 584 -2.67 3.64 -9.36
CA GLY A 584 -2.50 2.35 -8.70
C GLY A 584 -1.15 2.36 -7.99
N SER A 585 -1.14 2.24 -6.66
CA SER A 585 0.10 2.15 -5.88
C SER A 585 -0.11 1.19 -4.71
N PRO A 586 0.37 -0.06 -4.84
CA PRO A 586 0.31 -1.05 -3.76
C PRO A 586 0.90 -0.49 -2.46
N GLY A 587 2.03 0.23 -2.57
CA GLY A 587 2.71 0.85 -1.43
C GLY A 587 1.83 1.83 -0.66
N SER A 588 0.88 2.50 -1.32
CA SER A 588 -0.05 3.43 -0.67
C SER A 588 -0.94 2.74 0.36
N ILE A 589 -1.28 1.46 0.17
CA ILE A 589 -2.13 0.71 1.10
C ILE A 589 -1.45 0.60 2.47
N ALA A 590 -0.17 0.24 2.51
CA ALA A 590 0.61 0.18 3.75
C ALA A 590 0.95 1.59 4.28
N ASN A 591 1.42 2.46 3.38
CA ASN A 591 1.92 3.80 3.75
C ASN A 591 0.83 4.69 4.32
N ARG A 592 -0.42 4.61 3.84
CA ARG A 592 -1.54 5.39 4.40
C ARG A 592 -1.89 4.98 5.82
N VAL A 593 -1.80 3.69 6.14
CA VAL A 593 -1.94 3.21 7.52
C VAL A 593 -0.78 3.78 8.36
N SER A 594 0.47 3.62 7.95
CA SER A 594 1.60 4.18 8.69
C SER A 594 1.48 5.70 8.89
N TYR A 595 1.05 6.43 7.86
CA TYR A 595 0.85 7.87 7.90
C TYR A 595 -0.26 8.27 8.89
N PHE A 596 -1.46 7.67 8.77
CA PHE A 596 -2.60 8.05 9.61
C PHE A 596 -2.42 7.71 11.09
N PHE A 597 -1.78 6.57 11.38
CA PHE A 597 -1.50 6.10 12.73
C PHE A 597 -0.19 6.68 13.29
N ASN A 598 0.58 7.40 12.47
CA ASN A 598 1.91 7.91 12.79
C ASN A 598 2.87 6.81 13.29
N LEU A 599 2.99 5.74 12.50
CA LEU A 599 3.83 4.57 12.79
C LEU A 599 5.15 4.68 12.05
N HIS A 600 6.24 4.29 12.72
CA HIS A 600 7.62 4.45 12.23
C HIS A 600 8.36 3.12 11.98
N GLY A 601 7.68 1.97 12.07
CA GLY A 601 8.24 0.69 11.67
C GLY A 601 8.20 0.47 10.15
N PRO A 602 8.65 -0.71 9.65
CA PRO A 602 8.61 -1.03 8.23
C PRO A 602 7.18 -0.93 7.67
N SER A 603 7.00 -0.22 6.54
CA SER A 603 5.70 -0.11 5.86
C SER A 603 5.82 -0.68 4.45
N ILE A 604 5.23 -1.86 4.24
CA ILE A 604 5.48 -2.69 3.05
C ILE A 604 4.16 -3.22 2.51
N ALA A 605 3.88 -2.91 1.26
CA ALA A 605 2.95 -3.68 0.45
C ALA A 605 3.73 -4.66 -0.43
N LEU A 606 3.25 -5.89 -0.55
CA LEU A 606 3.92 -6.95 -1.28
C LEU A 606 2.95 -7.82 -2.07
N ASP A 607 3.49 -8.39 -3.15
CA ASP A 607 2.79 -9.30 -4.04
C ASP A 607 3.57 -10.63 -4.18
N THR A 608 3.00 -11.69 -3.61
CA THR A 608 3.34 -13.09 -3.88
C THR A 608 2.12 -13.85 -4.40
N MET A 609 1.24 -13.15 -5.13
CA MET A 609 -0.05 -13.61 -5.64
C MET A 609 -0.96 -14.13 -4.51
N CYS A 610 -1.46 -15.36 -4.62
CA CYS A 610 -2.38 -15.95 -3.65
C CYS A 610 -1.77 -16.13 -2.24
N SER A 611 -0.44 -16.07 -2.08
CA SER A 611 0.23 -16.17 -0.78
C SER A 611 0.49 -14.81 -0.10
N SER A 612 0.15 -13.67 -0.73
CA SER A 612 0.59 -12.34 -0.28
C SER A 612 0.30 -12.04 1.20
N SER A 613 -0.93 -12.21 1.68
CA SER A 613 -1.25 -11.95 3.10
C SER A 613 -0.51 -12.85 4.09
N LEU A 614 -0.26 -14.11 3.72
CA LEU A 614 0.47 -15.04 4.59
C LEU A 614 1.98 -14.75 4.58
N THR A 615 2.51 -14.30 3.43
CA THR A 615 3.86 -13.73 3.32
C THR A 615 4.01 -12.46 4.15
N ALA A 616 3.02 -11.56 4.13
CA ALA A 616 3.01 -10.34 4.94
C ALA A 616 3.06 -10.65 6.44
N ILE A 617 2.28 -11.63 6.90
CA ILE A 617 2.30 -12.08 8.31
C ILE A 617 3.66 -12.72 8.65
N HIS A 618 4.23 -13.53 7.76
CA HIS A 618 5.57 -14.07 7.98
C HIS A 618 6.62 -12.98 8.16
N LEU A 619 6.67 -12.00 7.25
CA LEU A 619 7.63 -10.90 7.33
C LEU A 619 7.41 -10.06 8.59
N ALA A 620 6.16 -9.80 8.98
CA ALA A 620 5.85 -9.12 10.23
C ALA A 620 6.37 -9.87 11.46
N CYS A 621 6.19 -11.20 11.51
CA CYS A 621 6.76 -12.02 12.58
C CYS A 621 8.30 -11.95 12.61
N GLU A 622 8.96 -12.02 11.46
CA GLU A 622 10.42 -11.97 11.40
C GLU A 622 10.96 -10.56 11.73
N SER A 623 10.30 -9.48 11.30
CA SER A 623 10.64 -8.11 11.67
C SER A 623 10.52 -7.86 13.17
N ILE A 624 9.50 -8.44 13.83
CA ILE A 624 9.39 -8.42 15.30
C ILE A 624 10.55 -9.17 15.94
N ARG A 625 10.82 -10.42 15.49
CA ARG A 625 11.92 -11.25 16.02
C ARG A 625 13.29 -10.61 15.85
N ASN A 626 13.50 -9.90 14.75
CA ASN A 626 14.74 -9.20 14.44
C ASN A 626 14.87 -7.85 15.15
N GLY A 627 13.82 -7.38 15.84
CA GLY A 627 13.80 -6.09 16.53
C GLY A 627 13.65 -4.87 15.61
N GLU A 628 13.19 -5.08 14.36
CA GLU A 628 12.89 -3.98 13.42
C GLU A 628 11.63 -3.21 13.83
N CYS A 629 10.69 -3.90 14.48
CA CYS A 629 9.48 -3.32 15.05
C CYS A 629 9.07 -4.05 16.33
N ALA A 630 8.41 -3.36 17.27
CA ALA A 630 7.96 -3.94 18.54
C ALA A 630 6.56 -4.61 18.42
N ALA A 631 5.79 -4.18 17.42
CA ALA A 631 4.50 -4.74 17.03
C ALA A 631 4.32 -4.56 15.52
N ALA A 632 3.38 -5.28 14.92
CA ALA A 632 3.09 -5.13 13.50
C ALA A 632 1.62 -5.37 13.17
N ILE A 633 1.07 -4.53 12.29
CA ILE A 633 -0.21 -4.79 11.62
C ILE A 633 0.12 -5.57 10.34
N ALA A 634 -0.45 -6.77 10.19
CA ALA A 634 -0.20 -7.62 9.03
C ALA A 634 -1.50 -8.19 8.47
N GLY A 635 -1.65 -8.22 7.15
CA GLY A 635 -2.89 -8.67 6.54
C GLY A 635 -2.86 -8.68 5.02
N GLY A 636 -4.04 -8.60 4.41
CA GLY A 636 -4.16 -8.40 2.98
C GLY A 636 -5.55 -8.01 2.55
N VAL A 637 -5.64 -7.54 1.31
CA VAL A 637 -6.86 -7.06 0.68
C VAL A 637 -6.94 -7.56 -0.75
N ASN A 638 -8.14 -7.92 -1.18
CA ASN A 638 -8.46 -8.30 -2.54
C ASN A 638 -9.91 -7.94 -2.85
N VAL A 639 -10.13 -7.16 -3.92
CA VAL A 639 -11.46 -6.85 -4.44
C VAL A 639 -11.48 -6.98 -5.96
N SER A 640 -12.66 -7.20 -6.51
CA SER A 640 -12.91 -7.35 -7.95
C SER A 640 -13.72 -6.15 -8.44
N VAL A 641 -13.03 -5.06 -8.76
CA VAL A 641 -13.65 -3.77 -9.08
C VAL A 641 -13.83 -3.56 -10.58
N HIS A 642 -13.08 -4.27 -11.42
CA HIS A 642 -13.12 -4.12 -12.87
C HIS A 642 -13.38 -5.48 -13.57
N PRO A 643 -14.12 -5.52 -14.69
CA PRO A 643 -14.36 -6.76 -15.44
C PRO A 643 -13.10 -7.40 -16.03
N ASN A 644 -12.02 -6.62 -16.18
CA ASN A 644 -10.74 -7.09 -16.73
C ASN A 644 -10.21 -8.34 -16.00
N LYS A 645 -10.34 -8.41 -14.68
CA LYS A 645 -10.01 -9.60 -13.89
C LYS A 645 -10.65 -10.86 -14.43
N TYR A 646 -11.96 -10.84 -14.65
CA TYR A 646 -12.71 -12.01 -15.09
C TYR A 646 -12.31 -12.42 -16.52
N LEU A 647 -12.04 -11.45 -17.40
CA LEU A 647 -11.51 -11.70 -18.74
C LEU A 647 -10.14 -12.37 -18.68
N PHE A 648 -9.22 -11.85 -17.87
CA PHE A 648 -7.88 -12.41 -17.68
C PHE A 648 -7.92 -13.84 -17.10
N LEU A 649 -8.69 -14.05 -16.03
CA LEU A 649 -8.80 -15.34 -15.36
C LEU A 649 -9.48 -16.39 -16.27
N SER A 650 -10.44 -15.97 -17.08
CA SER A 650 -11.07 -16.84 -18.09
C SER A 650 -10.10 -17.18 -19.21
N GLY A 651 -9.38 -16.18 -19.75
CA GLY A 651 -8.36 -16.41 -20.78
C GLY A 651 -7.24 -17.35 -20.32
N SER A 652 -6.96 -17.38 -19.01
CA SER A 652 -5.96 -18.24 -18.38
C SER A 652 -6.50 -19.59 -17.90
N ASN A 653 -7.79 -19.88 -18.11
CA ASN A 653 -8.46 -21.11 -17.65
C ASN A 653 -8.35 -21.39 -16.14
N PHE A 654 -8.31 -20.34 -15.30
CA PHE A 654 -8.26 -20.51 -13.85
C PHE A 654 -9.63 -20.67 -13.18
N LEU A 655 -10.70 -20.21 -13.84
CA LEU A 655 -12.03 -20.18 -13.24
C LEU A 655 -12.72 -21.55 -13.29
N SER A 656 -13.50 -21.85 -12.26
CA SER A 656 -14.41 -22.98 -12.28
C SER A 656 -15.59 -22.71 -13.21
N SER A 657 -15.97 -23.69 -14.03
CA SER A 657 -17.20 -23.62 -14.84
C SER A 657 -18.48 -23.62 -14.01
N LYS A 658 -18.42 -24.10 -12.76
CA LYS A 658 -19.55 -24.16 -11.82
C LYS A 658 -19.64 -22.95 -10.89
N GLY A 659 -18.63 -22.06 -10.92
CA GLY A 659 -18.57 -20.91 -10.03
C GLY A 659 -18.45 -21.30 -8.57
N ARG A 660 -17.66 -22.34 -8.24
CA ARG A 660 -17.39 -22.79 -6.87
C ARG A 660 -15.93 -23.20 -6.70
N CYS A 661 -15.44 -23.15 -5.46
CA CYS A 661 -14.19 -23.80 -5.08
C CYS A 661 -14.56 -25.16 -4.45
N GLU A 662 -14.48 -26.24 -5.22
CA GLU A 662 -14.79 -27.60 -4.75
C GLU A 662 -13.59 -28.19 -3.99
N SER A 663 -13.16 -27.54 -2.90
CA SER A 663 -11.96 -27.88 -2.13
C SER A 663 -11.98 -29.34 -1.65
N PHE A 664 -11.13 -30.17 -2.25
CA PHE A 664 -11.03 -31.62 -2.07
C PHE A 664 -12.28 -32.42 -2.48
N GLY A 665 -13.23 -31.78 -3.16
CA GLY A 665 -14.43 -32.37 -3.71
C GLY A 665 -14.20 -32.96 -5.10
N GLU A 666 -15.10 -33.85 -5.51
CA GLU A 666 -15.11 -34.38 -6.87
C GLU A 666 -15.52 -33.32 -7.90
N GLY A 667 -14.84 -33.30 -9.05
CA GLY A 667 -15.24 -32.48 -10.20
C GLY A 667 -14.74 -31.04 -10.21
N GLY A 668 -13.83 -30.68 -9.30
CA GLY A 668 -13.18 -29.37 -9.27
C GLY A 668 -12.36 -29.07 -10.53
N ASP A 669 -12.75 -28.04 -11.28
CA ASP A 669 -12.18 -27.70 -12.59
C ASP A 669 -11.53 -26.30 -12.65
N GLY A 670 -11.39 -25.64 -11.50
CA GLY A 670 -10.92 -24.26 -11.35
C GLY A 670 -11.39 -23.69 -10.01
N TYR A 671 -11.13 -22.40 -9.77
CA TYR A 671 -11.65 -21.71 -8.58
C TYR A 671 -12.66 -20.63 -8.94
N VAL A 672 -13.42 -20.14 -7.96
CA VAL A 672 -14.25 -18.94 -8.11
C VAL A 672 -13.59 -17.76 -7.39
N PRO A 673 -13.46 -16.56 -7.98
CA PRO A 673 -12.80 -15.44 -7.31
C PRO A 673 -13.60 -15.01 -6.08
N GLY A 674 -12.90 -14.58 -5.03
CA GLY A 674 -13.49 -14.04 -3.82
C GLY A 674 -12.91 -12.68 -3.50
N GLU A 675 -13.66 -11.85 -2.80
CA GLU A 675 -13.18 -10.62 -2.20
C GLU A 675 -12.92 -10.82 -0.72
N GLY A 676 -12.12 -9.93 -0.14
CA GLY A 676 -11.90 -9.92 1.29
C GLY A 676 -10.85 -8.90 1.70
N VAL A 677 -11.01 -8.39 2.91
CA VAL A 677 -9.98 -7.62 3.60
C VAL A 677 -9.86 -8.18 5.01
N GLY A 678 -8.63 -8.32 5.50
CA GLY A 678 -8.39 -8.72 6.87
C GLY A 678 -7.00 -8.34 7.33
N ALA A 679 -6.85 -8.13 8.63
CA ALA A 679 -5.58 -7.87 9.27
C ALA A 679 -5.55 -8.36 10.72
N VAL A 680 -4.34 -8.53 11.24
CA VAL A 680 -4.03 -8.88 12.62
C VAL A 680 -3.02 -7.89 13.21
N LEU A 681 -3.10 -7.65 14.52
CA LEU A 681 -2.02 -7.01 15.29
C LEU A 681 -1.17 -8.08 15.96
N LEU A 682 0.13 -8.03 15.71
CA LEU A 682 1.13 -9.00 16.16
C LEU A 682 2.06 -8.38 17.20
N LYS A 683 2.35 -9.12 18.27
CA LYS A 683 3.30 -8.74 19.34
C LYS A 683 4.10 -9.94 19.83
N PRO A 684 5.30 -9.76 20.41
CA PRO A 684 5.93 -10.79 21.21
C PRO A 684 4.96 -11.35 22.26
N LEU A 685 4.87 -12.68 22.39
CA LEU A 685 3.95 -13.31 23.34
C LEU A 685 4.20 -12.83 24.77
N SER A 686 5.47 -12.79 25.20
CA SER A 686 5.83 -12.34 26.55
C SER A 686 5.35 -10.92 26.83
N ARG A 687 5.43 -10.04 25.83
CA ARG A 687 4.98 -8.65 25.95
C ARG A 687 3.46 -8.55 25.95
N ALA A 688 2.76 -9.34 25.13
CA ALA A 688 1.30 -9.38 25.12
C ALA A 688 0.74 -9.81 26.49
N GLU A 689 1.37 -10.80 27.14
CA GLU A 689 0.96 -11.28 28.47
C GLU A 689 1.17 -10.25 29.58
N VAL A 690 2.27 -9.50 29.50
CA VAL A 690 2.60 -8.40 30.43
C VAL A 690 1.66 -7.21 30.23
N ASP A 691 1.36 -6.86 28.98
CA ASP A 691 0.47 -5.73 28.67
C ASP A 691 -1.03 -6.07 28.89
N GLY A 692 -1.34 -7.32 29.23
CA GLY A 692 -2.72 -7.77 29.52
C GLY A 692 -3.60 -7.83 28.28
N ASP A 693 -3.00 -8.12 27.13
CA ASP A 693 -3.72 -8.18 25.86
C ASP A 693 -4.65 -9.39 25.79
N HIS A 694 -5.76 -9.22 25.07
CA HIS A 694 -6.51 -10.36 24.56
C HIS A 694 -5.65 -11.08 23.51
N ILE A 695 -5.54 -12.40 23.56
CA ILE A 695 -4.73 -13.19 22.61
C ILE A 695 -5.64 -14.21 21.93
N TYR A 696 -5.86 -14.05 20.62
CA TYR A 696 -6.65 -14.97 19.80
C TYR A 696 -5.93 -16.31 19.57
N GLY A 697 -4.60 -16.26 19.47
CA GLY A 697 -3.74 -17.40 19.18
C GLY A 697 -2.29 -16.98 19.03
N VAL A 698 -1.42 -17.97 18.86
CA VAL A 698 0.04 -17.78 18.85
C VAL A 698 0.64 -18.35 17.57
N VAL A 699 1.41 -17.54 16.84
CA VAL A 699 2.23 -17.98 15.71
C VAL A 699 3.51 -18.62 16.23
N ARG A 700 3.56 -19.95 16.21
CA ARG A 700 4.69 -20.75 16.70
C ARG A 700 5.81 -20.91 15.66
N GLY A 701 5.47 -20.88 14.38
CA GLY A 701 6.44 -21.01 13.31
C GLY A 701 5.88 -20.58 11.96
N SER A 702 6.76 -20.10 11.08
CA SER A 702 6.40 -19.67 9.74
C SER A 702 7.55 -19.86 8.76
N ALA A 703 7.23 -20.22 7.53
CA ALA A 703 8.21 -20.41 6.48
C ALA A 703 7.68 -20.02 5.10
N LEU A 704 8.60 -19.51 4.28
CA LEU A 704 8.39 -19.19 2.88
C LEU A 704 9.40 -19.97 2.02
N ASN A 705 8.99 -20.34 0.82
CA ASN A 705 9.90 -20.75 -0.25
C ASN A 705 9.28 -20.54 -1.63
N HIS A 706 9.91 -21.09 -2.66
CA HIS A 706 9.42 -21.06 -4.04
C HIS A 706 9.36 -22.47 -4.63
N GLY A 707 8.42 -22.71 -5.54
CA GLY A 707 8.25 -23.98 -6.26
C GLY A 707 9.42 -24.37 -7.16
N GLY A 708 10.31 -23.43 -7.45
CA GLY A 708 11.42 -23.59 -8.38
C GLY A 708 10.95 -23.85 -9.81
N LYS A 709 11.75 -24.56 -10.60
CA LYS A 709 11.38 -24.95 -11.98
C LYS A 709 10.39 -26.13 -11.95
N THR A 710 9.21 -25.95 -12.53
CA THR A 710 8.18 -26.99 -12.75
C THR A 710 7.83 -27.10 -14.25
N ASN A 711 6.92 -28.02 -14.60
CA ASN A 711 6.50 -28.29 -15.99
C ASN A 711 5.65 -27.16 -16.61
N GLY A 712 5.32 -26.13 -15.84
CA GLY A 712 4.64 -24.92 -16.31
C GLY A 712 4.66 -23.87 -15.21
N TYR A 713 4.65 -22.59 -15.59
CA TYR A 713 4.80 -21.48 -14.63
C TYR A 713 3.84 -21.56 -13.44
N THR A 714 2.60 -21.99 -13.69
CA THR A 714 1.55 -22.10 -12.67
C THR A 714 1.35 -23.49 -12.10
N VAL A 715 2.25 -24.42 -12.40
CA VAL A 715 2.17 -25.80 -11.89
C VAL A 715 2.86 -25.86 -10.52
N PRO A 716 2.14 -26.25 -9.45
CA PRO A 716 2.72 -26.31 -8.11
C PRO A 716 3.71 -27.46 -7.95
N ASN A 717 4.58 -27.36 -6.93
CA ASN A 717 5.57 -28.38 -6.62
C ASN A 717 5.32 -28.99 -5.23
N PRO A 718 4.89 -30.27 -5.13
CA PRO A 718 4.58 -30.89 -3.83
C PRO A 718 5.79 -30.99 -2.90
N GLN A 719 7.01 -31.14 -3.45
CA GLN A 719 8.23 -31.21 -2.66
C GLN A 719 8.57 -29.85 -2.04
N ALA A 720 8.38 -28.76 -2.81
CA ALA A 720 8.57 -27.40 -2.29
C ALA A 720 7.52 -27.08 -1.20
N GLN A 721 6.25 -27.43 -1.40
CA GLN A 721 5.22 -27.27 -0.37
C GLN A 721 5.57 -28.06 0.89
N ALA A 722 6.01 -29.32 0.76
CA ALA A 722 6.45 -30.13 1.89
C ALA A 722 7.63 -29.49 2.64
N LEU A 723 8.60 -28.92 1.93
CA LEU A 723 9.74 -28.22 2.53
C LEU A 723 9.33 -26.97 3.30
N ALA A 724 8.37 -26.18 2.80
CA ALA A 724 7.85 -25.03 3.52
C ALA A 724 7.19 -25.46 4.84
N ILE A 725 6.35 -26.49 4.79
CA ILE A 725 5.68 -27.05 5.98
C ILE A 725 6.71 -27.59 6.98
N LYS A 726 7.66 -28.42 6.54
CA LYS A 726 8.74 -28.95 7.40
C LYS A 726 9.61 -27.86 8.00
N SER A 727 9.90 -26.79 7.24
CA SER A 727 10.68 -25.66 7.75
C SER A 727 9.93 -24.92 8.86
N ALA A 728 8.63 -24.66 8.69
CA ALA A 728 7.81 -24.07 9.74
C ALA A 728 7.75 -24.97 10.98
N MET A 729 7.56 -26.28 10.81
CA MET A 729 7.56 -27.27 11.90
C MET A 729 8.90 -27.30 12.64
N GLY A 730 10.01 -27.30 11.90
CA GLY A 730 11.36 -27.28 12.46
C GLY A 730 11.65 -26.02 13.27
N LYS A 731 11.24 -24.85 12.77
CA LYS A 731 11.34 -23.58 13.51
C LYS A 731 10.49 -23.56 14.78
N ALA A 732 9.31 -24.19 14.74
CA ALA A 732 8.39 -24.24 15.88
C ALA A 732 8.73 -25.34 16.91
N GLY A 733 9.56 -26.32 16.54
CA GLY A 733 9.83 -27.52 17.33
C GLY A 733 8.62 -28.45 17.46
N ILE A 734 7.77 -28.52 16.44
CA ILE A 734 6.47 -29.21 16.47
C ILE A 734 6.49 -30.45 15.57
N ARG A 735 5.87 -31.55 16.04
CA ARG A 735 5.72 -32.79 15.27
C ARG A 735 4.38 -32.87 14.54
N ALA A 736 4.33 -33.67 13.48
CA ALA A 736 3.16 -33.84 12.62
C ALA A 736 1.91 -34.33 13.40
N GLU A 737 2.10 -35.22 14.37
CA GLU A 737 1.03 -35.82 15.17
C GLU A 737 0.34 -34.82 16.10
N GLU A 738 0.96 -33.66 16.34
CA GLU A 738 0.42 -32.62 17.21
C GLU A 738 -0.60 -31.74 16.49
N PHE A 739 -0.58 -31.73 15.15
CA PHE A 739 -1.61 -31.05 14.37
C PHE A 739 -2.96 -31.74 14.52
N SER A 740 -3.99 -30.93 14.67
CA SER A 740 -5.38 -31.39 14.74
C SER A 740 -6.26 -30.79 13.66
N TYR A 741 -5.82 -29.69 13.03
CA TYR A 741 -6.47 -29.06 11.90
C TYR A 741 -5.45 -28.53 10.88
N ILE A 742 -5.79 -28.56 9.59
CA ILE A 742 -5.08 -27.87 8.52
C ILE A 742 -6.10 -27.01 7.76
N GLU A 743 -5.85 -25.70 7.75
CA GLU A 743 -6.47 -24.79 6.79
C GLU A 743 -5.62 -24.78 5.52
N ALA A 744 -6.09 -25.52 4.54
CA ALA A 744 -5.38 -25.73 3.29
C ALA A 744 -5.60 -24.57 2.31
N HIS A 745 -4.72 -24.50 1.30
CA HIS A 745 -4.92 -23.63 0.17
C HIS A 745 -6.19 -24.04 -0.60
N GLY A 746 -6.36 -25.32 -0.95
CA GLY A 746 -7.63 -25.95 -1.35
C GLY A 746 -8.45 -25.16 -2.38
N THR A 747 -7.89 -24.87 -3.55
CA THR A 747 -8.57 -24.08 -4.58
C THR A 747 -9.66 -24.85 -5.33
N GLY A 748 -9.77 -26.16 -5.13
CA GLY A 748 -10.77 -26.98 -5.83
C GLY A 748 -10.36 -27.28 -7.26
N THR A 749 -9.06 -27.44 -7.50
CA THR A 749 -8.53 -27.72 -8.85
C THR A 749 -8.19 -29.20 -8.99
N SER A 750 -8.46 -29.75 -10.18
CA SER A 750 -8.22 -31.16 -10.50
C SER A 750 -6.76 -31.60 -10.28
N LEU A 751 -5.81 -30.70 -10.49
CA LEU A 751 -4.38 -30.95 -10.30
C LEU A 751 -3.84 -30.44 -8.95
N GLY A 752 -4.25 -29.25 -8.51
CA GLY A 752 -3.69 -28.59 -7.34
C GLY A 752 -4.04 -29.26 -6.02
N ASP A 753 -5.29 -29.72 -5.86
CA ASP A 753 -5.74 -30.35 -4.61
C ASP A 753 -4.99 -31.69 -4.35
N PRO A 754 -4.82 -32.61 -5.33
CA PRO A 754 -3.95 -33.76 -5.15
C PRO A 754 -2.49 -33.41 -4.86
N ILE A 755 -1.94 -32.37 -5.51
CA ILE A 755 -0.55 -31.93 -5.25
C ILE A 755 -0.39 -31.42 -3.82
N GLU A 756 -1.35 -30.64 -3.32
CA GLU A 756 -1.32 -30.11 -1.96
C GLU A 756 -1.36 -31.24 -0.92
N ILE A 757 -2.26 -32.22 -1.07
CA ILE A 757 -2.32 -33.38 -0.17
C ILE A 757 -1.02 -34.19 -0.26
N ALA A 758 -0.46 -34.38 -1.45
CA ALA A 758 0.82 -35.07 -1.62
C ALA A 758 1.98 -34.32 -0.94
N GLY A 759 1.98 -32.98 -0.95
CA GLY A 759 2.93 -32.15 -0.22
C GLY A 759 2.76 -32.28 1.31
N LEU A 760 1.52 -32.23 1.79
CA LEU A 760 1.20 -32.42 3.22
C LEU A 760 1.57 -33.82 3.73
N MET A 761 1.27 -34.88 2.98
CA MET A 761 1.67 -36.26 3.33
C MET A 761 3.20 -36.40 3.43
N ARG A 762 3.93 -35.78 2.49
CA ARG A 762 5.41 -35.74 2.51
C ARG A 762 5.97 -34.93 3.67
N ALA A 763 5.25 -33.90 4.13
CA ALA A 763 5.63 -33.12 5.29
C ALA A 763 5.42 -33.90 6.59
N PHE A 764 4.27 -34.56 6.72
CA PHE A 764 3.83 -35.20 7.96
C PHE A 764 4.55 -36.52 8.24
N GLN A 765 4.82 -37.36 7.22
CA GLN A 765 5.53 -38.65 7.34
C GLN A 765 5.14 -39.46 8.59
N THR A 766 3.85 -39.66 8.79
CA THR A 766 3.29 -40.34 9.97
C THR A 766 2.44 -41.53 9.55
N ASP A 767 2.44 -42.57 10.38
CA ASP A 767 1.62 -43.78 10.17
C ASP A 767 0.18 -43.60 10.65
N GLN A 768 -0.11 -42.53 11.41
CA GLN A 768 -1.45 -42.24 11.88
C GLN A 768 -2.32 -41.75 10.72
N LYS A 769 -3.48 -42.39 10.56
CA LYS A 769 -4.45 -42.08 9.50
C LYS A 769 -5.64 -41.32 10.06
N GLN A 770 -6.15 -40.39 9.27
CA GLN A 770 -7.42 -39.66 9.50
C GLN A 770 -7.55 -39.00 10.89
N TYR A 771 -6.45 -38.62 11.54
CA TYR A 771 -6.46 -38.02 12.88
C TYR A 771 -6.49 -36.49 12.88
N CYS A 772 -6.15 -35.88 11.74
CA CYS A 772 -6.07 -34.44 11.55
C CYS A 772 -7.19 -33.99 10.61
N ARG A 773 -7.95 -32.97 11.00
CA ARG A 773 -9.00 -32.42 10.15
C ARG A 773 -8.40 -31.49 9.11
N ILE A 774 -9.00 -31.42 7.93
CA ILE A 774 -8.58 -30.51 6.86
C ILE A 774 -9.79 -29.82 6.25
N GLY A 775 -9.63 -28.56 5.86
CA GLY A 775 -10.65 -27.81 5.15
C GLY A 775 -10.08 -26.59 4.46
N SER A 776 -10.92 -25.88 3.71
CA SER A 776 -10.57 -24.57 3.15
C SER A 776 -11.76 -23.63 3.18
N VAL A 777 -11.53 -22.41 3.66
CA VAL A 777 -12.47 -21.29 3.68
C VAL A 777 -12.92 -20.90 2.27
N LYS A 778 -12.13 -21.23 1.25
CA LYS A 778 -12.45 -20.94 -0.15
C LYS A 778 -13.75 -21.60 -0.60
N SER A 779 -14.09 -22.74 0.00
CA SER A 779 -15.36 -23.41 -0.24
C SER A 779 -16.58 -22.59 0.23
N ASN A 780 -16.41 -21.63 1.15
CA ASN A 780 -17.47 -20.74 1.62
C ASN A 780 -17.52 -19.41 0.86
N ILE A 781 -16.36 -18.78 0.62
CA ILE A 781 -16.29 -17.39 0.14
C ILE A 781 -15.63 -17.21 -1.23
N GLY A 782 -15.24 -18.30 -1.88
CA GLY A 782 -14.38 -18.25 -3.07
C GLY A 782 -12.91 -17.97 -2.71
N HIS A 783 -12.07 -17.86 -3.74
CA HIS A 783 -10.66 -17.60 -3.58
C HIS A 783 -10.38 -16.11 -3.43
N ALA A 784 -10.17 -15.65 -2.20
CA ALA A 784 -9.82 -14.25 -1.88
C ALA A 784 -8.39 -13.83 -2.27
N GLU A 785 -7.74 -14.54 -3.21
CA GLU A 785 -6.41 -14.28 -3.78
C GLU A 785 -5.38 -13.74 -2.77
N SER A 786 -4.92 -12.48 -2.87
CA SER A 786 -3.95 -11.86 -1.96
C SER A 786 -4.40 -11.84 -0.50
N ALA A 787 -5.72 -11.82 -0.23
CA ALA A 787 -6.33 -11.91 1.09
C ALA A 787 -6.71 -13.34 1.52
N ALA A 788 -6.44 -14.37 0.71
CA ALA A 788 -6.83 -15.75 1.02
C ALA A 788 -6.15 -16.30 2.29
N GLY A 789 -4.89 -15.92 2.52
CA GLY A 789 -4.14 -16.34 3.70
C GLY A 789 -4.74 -15.79 5.01
N ILE A 790 -5.05 -14.49 5.05
CA ILE A 790 -5.66 -13.86 6.23
C ILE A 790 -7.11 -14.32 6.45
N ALA A 791 -7.87 -14.62 5.39
CA ALA A 791 -9.19 -15.25 5.54
C ALA A 791 -9.11 -16.64 6.19
N GLY A 792 -8.15 -17.46 5.75
CA GLY A 792 -7.89 -18.78 6.34
C GLY A 792 -7.41 -18.69 7.80
N LEU A 793 -6.50 -17.76 8.10
CA LEU A 793 -6.07 -17.50 9.47
C LEU A 793 -7.24 -17.07 10.37
N THR A 794 -8.09 -16.16 9.89
CA THR A 794 -9.28 -15.70 10.63
C THR A 794 -10.20 -16.87 10.97
N LYS A 795 -10.48 -17.75 10.00
CA LYS A 795 -11.24 -18.98 10.27
C LYS A 795 -10.60 -19.84 11.36
N VAL A 796 -9.28 -20.06 11.31
CA VAL A 796 -8.57 -20.87 12.32
C VAL A 796 -8.68 -20.26 13.71
N LEU A 797 -8.48 -18.94 13.84
CA LEU A 797 -8.58 -18.24 15.13
C LEU A 797 -10.00 -18.32 15.70
N LEU A 798 -11.03 -18.13 14.87
CA LEU A 798 -12.43 -18.27 15.29
C LEU A 798 -12.76 -19.72 15.69
N GLN A 799 -12.25 -20.72 14.96
CA GLN A 799 -12.39 -22.12 15.35
C GLN A 799 -11.74 -22.43 16.71
N MET A 800 -10.58 -21.84 17.02
CA MET A 800 -9.93 -21.97 18.33
C MET A 800 -10.75 -21.30 19.42
N GLN A 801 -11.17 -20.05 19.20
CA GLN A 801 -11.99 -19.25 20.13
C GLN A 801 -13.29 -19.97 20.50
N HIS A 802 -13.99 -20.51 19.49
CA HIS A 802 -15.25 -21.23 19.70
C HIS A 802 -15.06 -22.72 19.98
N ARG A 803 -13.82 -23.23 19.94
CA ARG A 803 -13.47 -24.63 20.18
C ARG A 803 -14.27 -25.58 19.28
N GLN A 804 -14.47 -25.20 18.02
CA GLN A 804 -15.29 -25.90 17.04
C GLN A 804 -14.60 -25.89 15.68
N LEU A 805 -14.82 -26.93 14.87
CA LEU A 805 -14.36 -27.03 13.49
C LEU A 805 -15.52 -26.81 12.53
N ALA A 806 -15.42 -25.80 11.68
CA ALA A 806 -16.44 -25.43 10.72
C ALA A 806 -16.42 -26.35 9.48
N PRO A 807 -17.58 -26.62 8.85
CA PRO A 807 -17.65 -27.35 7.59
C PRO A 807 -16.79 -26.74 6.47
N SER A 808 -16.13 -27.60 5.69
CA SER A 808 -15.58 -27.32 4.37
C SER A 808 -16.57 -27.82 3.32
N LEU A 809 -17.07 -26.92 2.49
CA LEU A 809 -18.20 -27.17 1.60
C LEU A 809 -17.79 -27.88 0.30
N HIS A 810 -18.79 -28.29 -0.47
CA HIS A 810 -18.66 -28.89 -1.81
C HIS A 810 -17.81 -30.17 -1.87
N ALA A 811 -17.61 -30.85 -0.74
CA ALA A 811 -16.86 -32.08 -0.62
C ALA A 811 -17.73 -33.26 -0.12
N ASN A 812 -19.01 -33.30 -0.50
CA ASN A 812 -19.91 -34.40 -0.16
C ASN A 812 -19.38 -35.73 -0.73
N GLN A 813 -18.98 -35.69 -2.00
CA GLN A 813 -18.14 -36.70 -2.64
C GLN A 813 -16.71 -36.14 -2.72
N LEU A 814 -15.74 -36.91 -2.23
CA LEU A 814 -14.34 -36.51 -2.19
C LEU A 814 -13.69 -36.74 -3.55
N ASN A 815 -12.66 -35.94 -3.86
CA ASN A 815 -11.90 -36.08 -5.08
C ASN A 815 -11.33 -37.51 -5.21
N PRO A 816 -11.70 -38.28 -6.25
CA PRO A 816 -11.26 -39.65 -6.42
C PRO A 816 -9.76 -39.77 -6.76
N HIS A 817 -9.04 -38.67 -6.96
CA HIS A 817 -7.58 -38.70 -7.14
C HIS A 817 -6.81 -38.56 -5.82
N ILE A 818 -7.50 -38.41 -4.70
CA ILE A 818 -6.91 -38.29 -3.36
C ILE A 818 -7.31 -39.51 -2.53
N ASP A 819 -6.32 -40.26 -2.06
CA ASP A 819 -6.56 -41.38 -1.13
C ASP A 819 -6.58 -40.89 0.33
N PHE A 820 -7.69 -40.28 0.74
CA PHE A 820 -7.88 -39.85 2.13
C PHE A 820 -7.90 -41.00 3.14
N GLY A 821 -8.30 -42.22 2.72
CA GLY A 821 -8.34 -43.38 3.62
C GLY A 821 -6.97 -43.79 4.13
N ASN A 822 -5.92 -43.54 3.34
CA ASN A 822 -4.53 -43.79 3.70
C ASN A 822 -3.73 -42.53 4.05
N SER A 823 -4.38 -41.37 4.19
CA SER A 823 -3.71 -40.13 4.60
C SER A 823 -3.95 -39.78 6.07
N PRO A 824 -3.14 -38.89 6.66
CA PRO A 824 -3.40 -38.32 7.99
C PRO A 824 -4.71 -37.52 8.10
N PHE A 825 -5.28 -37.14 6.95
CA PHE A 825 -6.27 -36.08 6.86
C PHE A 825 -7.68 -36.62 6.66
N GLN A 826 -8.64 -35.96 7.32
CA GLN A 826 -10.07 -36.16 7.10
C GLN A 826 -10.73 -34.81 6.81
N VAL A 827 -11.40 -34.69 5.67
CA VAL A 827 -12.10 -33.44 5.30
C VAL A 827 -13.23 -33.15 6.29
N GLN A 828 -13.21 -31.96 6.89
CA GLN A 828 -14.24 -31.51 7.82
C GLN A 828 -15.51 -31.16 7.04
N ARG A 829 -16.57 -31.97 7.15
CA ARG A 829 -17.81 -31.77 6.35
C ARG A 829 -19.01 -31.28 7.16
N VAL A 830 -18.93 -31.36 8.48
CA VAL A 830 -19.99 -30.95 9.41
C VAL A 830 -19.39 -30.12 10.53
N LEU A 831 -20.20 -29.35 11.25
CA LEU A 831 -19.74 -28.64 12.44
C LEU A 831 -19.45 -29.66 13.55
N GLU A 832 -18.24 -29.66 14.09
CA GLU A 832 -17.86 -30.56 15.19
C GLU A 832 -17.16 -29.79 16.31
N ALA A 833 -17.20 -30.32 17.53
CA ALA A 833 -16.34 -29.82 18.60
C ALA A 833 -14.86 -30.05 18.22
N TRP A 834 -14.00 -29.09 18.53
CA TRP A 834 -12.56 -29.24 18.43
C TRP A 834 -12.03 -29.54 19.83
N PRO A 835 -11.78 -30.80 20.23
CA PRO A 835 -11.22 -31.09 21.55
C PRO A 835 -9.71 -30.79 21.60
N ALA A 836 -9.24 -30.31 22.75
CA ALA A 836 -7.82 -30.34 23.09
C ALA A 836 -7.38 -31.81 23.28
N LYS A 837 -6.28 -32.23 22.67
CA LYS A 837 -5.76 -33.61 22.79
C LYS A 837 -4.80 -33.70 23.97
N ASP A 838 -5.05 -34.61 24.91
CA ASP A 838 -4.17 -34.89 26.07
C ASP A 838 -3.75 -33.64 26.88
N GLY A 839 -4.66 -32.66 27.00
CA GLY A 839 -4.38 -31.39 27.68
C GLY A 839 -3.47 -30.43 26.90
N LYS A 840 -3.03 -30.78 25.69
CA LYS A 840 -2.24 -29.90 24.82
C LYS A 840 -3.13 -28.86 24.12
N PRO A 841 -2.60 -27.66 23.85
CA PRO A 841 -3.29 -26.64 23.06
C PRO A 841 -3.70 -27.17 21.68
N ARG A 842 -4.82 -26.64 21.15
CA ARG A 842 -5.21 -26.92 19.76
C ARG A 842 -4.15 -26.35 18.82
N LEU A 843 -3.78 -27.15 17.83
CA LEU A 843 -2.75 -26.77 16.87
C LEU A 843 -3.27 -26.91 15.44
N ALA A 844 -3.02 -25.86 14.64
CA ALA A 844 -3.37 -25.81 13.24
C ALA A 844 -2.23 -25.31 12.35
N GLY A 845 -2.17 -25.83 11.12
CA GLY A 845 -1.37 -25.27 10.05
C GLY A 845 -2.23 -24.48 9.07
N VAL A 846 -1.72 -23.36 8.55
CA VAL A 846 -2.37 -22.55 7.50
C VAL A 846 -1.44 -22.48 6.31
N SER A 847 -1.89 -22.95 5.15
CA SER A 847 -1.13 -22.95 3.89
C SER A 847 -1.68 -21.93 2.89
N SER A 848 -0.79 -21.21 2.20
CA SER A 848 -1.16 -20.47 0.99
C SER A 848 -0.07 -20.55 -0.07
N PHE A 849 -0.47 -20.84 -1.31
CA PHE A 849 0.43 -21.07 -2.44
C PHE A 849 0.08 -20.13 -3.58
N GLY A 850 0.95 -19.18 -3.89
CA GLY A 850 0.83 -18.29 -5.03
C GLY A 850 0.97 -19.04 -6.34
N ALA A 851 0.15 -18.69 -7.33
CA ALA A 851 0.15 -19.35 -8.64
C ALA A 851 1.54 -19.32 -9.30
N GLY A 852 2.33 -18.26 -9.11
CA GLY A 852 3.70 -18.15 -9.64
C GLY A 852 4.74 -19.03 -8.93
N GLY A 853 4.36 -19.73 -7.85
CA GLY A 853 5.20 -20.68 -7.13
C GLY A 853 5.64 -20.27 -5.72
N ALA A 854 5.34 -19.05 -5.27
CA ALA A 854 5.64 -18.62 -3.90
C ALA A 854 4.76 -19.38 -2.89
N ASN A 855 5.37 -20.05 -1.92
CA ASN A 855 4.63 -20.82 -0.91
C ASN A 855 4.84 -20.22 0.47
N ALA A 856 3.77 -20.23 1.27
CA ALA A 856 3.78 -19.81 2.66
C ALA A 856 3.05 -20.83 3.54
N HIS A 857 3.60 -21.08 4.73
CA HIS A 857 2.95 -21.89 5.75
C HIS A 857 3.15 -21.27 7.15
N LEU A 858 2.06 -21.17 7.92
CA LEU A 858 2.04 -20.74 9.32
C LEU A 858 1.58 -21.87 10.23
N ILE A 859 2.14 -21.94 11.43
CA ILE A 859 1.68 -22.82 12.51
C ILE A 859 1.09 -21.96 13.62
N ILE A 860 -0.19 -22.18 13.90
CA ILE A 860 -0.98 -21.46 14.89
C ILE A 860 -1.33 -22.41 16.03
N GLU A 861 -1.10 -21.94 17.26
CA GLU A 861 -1.44 -22.62 18.49
C GLU A 861 -2.47 -21.81 19.27
N GLU A 862 -3.45 -22.49 19.87
CA GLU A 862 -4.40 -21.87 20.81
C GLU A 862 -3.64 -21.30 22.00
N TYR A 863 -3.91 -20.05 22.35
CA TYR A 863 -3.42 -19.48 23.60
C TYR A 863 -4.22 -20.04 24.78
N GLN A 864 -3.53 -20.71 25.71
CA GLN A 864 -4.11 -21.12 26.97
C GLN A 864 -3.65 -20.14 28.05
N PRO A 865 -4.51 -19.23 28.52
CA PRO A 865 -4.13 -18.29 29.56
C PRO A 865 -3.71 -19.05 30.81
N ALA A 866 -2.63 -18.61 31.46
CA ALA A 866 -2.37 -19.00 32.83
C ALA A 866 -3.61 -18.68 33.68
N GLU A 867 -3.91 -19.46 34.72
CA GLU A 867 -5.02 -19.18 35.65
C GLU A 867 -4.84 -17.80 36.29
N LYS A 868 -5.32 -16.76 35.60
CA LYS A 868 -5.42 -15.39 36.11
C LYS A 868 -6.78 -15.27 36.74
N GLN A 869 -6.81 -14.87 38.00
CA GLN A 869 -8.05 -14.55 38.68
C GLN A 869 -8.75 -13.43 37.91
N ALA A 870 -9.99 -13.68 37.47
CA ALA A 870 -10.80 -12.68 36.79
C ALA A 870 -10.94 -11.45 37.69
N TYR A 871 -10.90 -10.26 37.09
CA TYR A 871 -11.11 -9.04 37.85
C TYR A 871 -12.52 -9.04 38.42
N ALA A 872 -12.62 -9.02 39.75
CA ALA A 872 -13.89 -9.06 40.45
C ALA A 872 -14.00 -7.83 41.36
N SER A 873 -15.05 -7.06 41.16
CA SER A 873 -15.39 -5.90 41.99
C SER A 873 -16.91 -5.72 41.98
N ASP A 874 -17.49 -5.51 43.16
CA ASP A 874 -18.91 -5.17 43.35
C ASP A 874 -19.17 -3.67 43.15
N GLU A 875 -18.12 -2.89 42.86
CA GLU A 875 -18.26 -1.46 42.62
C GLU A 875 -18.82 -1.19 41.21
N PRO A 876 -19.56 -0.07 41.04
CA PRO A 876 -20.04 0.33 39.71
C PRO A 876 -18.88 0.59 38.74
N ALA A 877 -19.12 0.38 37.45
CA ALA A 877 -18.15 0.67 36.39
C ALA A 877 -18.61 1.87 35.55
N ILE A 878 -17.65 2.65 35.05
CA ILE A 878 -17.90 3.75 34.11
C ILE A 878 -17.63 3.29 32.67
N VAL A 879 -18.69 3.08 31.90
CA VAL A 879 -18.63 2.69 30.48
C VAL A 879 -18.66 3.94 29.61
N LEU A 880 -17.69 4.06 28.70
CA LEU A 880 -17.50 5.24 27.86
C LEU A 880 -17.71 4.90 26.39
N LEU A 881 -18.42 5.77 25.67
CA LEU A 881 -18.59 5.71 24.23
C LEU A 881 -18.35 7.08 23.63
N SER A 882 -17.67 7.14 22.49
CA SER A 882 -17.47 8.40 21.80
C SER A 882 -17.38 8.24 20.29
N ALA A 883 -17.90 9.23 19.56
CA ALA A 883 -17.84 9.25 18.11
C ALA A 883 -17.65 10.65 17.54
N LYS A 884 -17.44 10.74 16.21
CA LYS A 884 -17.29 12.04 15.53
C LYS A 884 -18.59 12.87 15.54
N ASN A 885 -19.75 12.22 15.59
CA ASN A 885 -21.07 12.85 15.57
C ASN A 885 -22.15 11.96 16.23
N GLU A 886 -23.34 12.53 16.48
CA GLU A 886 -24.41 11.90 17.26
C GLU A 886 -24.94 10.62 16.59
N ALA A 887 -25.05 10.62 15.26
CA ALA A 887 -25.53 9.46 14.50
C ALA A 887 -24.59 8.26 14.69
N ARG A 888 -23.27 8.51 14.60
CA ARG A 888 -22.23 7.50 14.84
C ARG A 888 -22.21 7.01 16.28
N LEU A 889 -22.42 7.89 17.26
CA LEU A 889 -22.49 7.50 18.67
C LEU A 889 -23.68 6.59 18.97
N LYS A 890 -24.85 6.87 18.39
CA LYS A 890 -26.03 6.01 18.50
C LYS A 890 -25.82 4.64 17.87
N GLU A 891 -25.20 4.60 16.69
CA GLU A 891 -24.86 3.33 16.03
C GLU A 891 -23.86 2.51 16.85
N GLN A 892 -22.86 3.16 17.44
CA GLN A 892 -21.89 2.52 18.33
C GLN A 892 -22.55 1.94 19.58
N ALA A 893 -23.47 2.68 20.21
CA ALA A 893 -24.24 2.20 21.35
C ALA A 893 -25.13 1.00 20.99
N ALA A 894 -25.76 1.02 19.81
CA ALA A 894 -26.57 -0.09 19.31
C ALA A 894 -25.73 -1.36 19.04
N ASN A 895 -24.55 -1.18 18.46
CA ASN A 895 -23.60 -2.27 18.20
C ASN A 895 -23.10 -2.88 19.51
N LEU A 896 -22.69 -2.06 20.49
CA LEU A 896 -22.28 -2.53 21.81
C LEU A 896 -23.41 -3.29 22.51
N ARG A 897 -24.62 -2.73 22.57
CA ARG A 897 -25.77 -3.39 23.19
C ARG A 897 -26.05 -4.75 22.57
N SER A 898 -26.05 -4.83 21.23
CA SER A 898 -26.33 -6.07 20.51
C SER A 898 -25.24 -7.12 20.73
N HIS A 899 -23.97 -6.70 20.76
CA HIS A 899 -22.85 -7.58 21.09
C HIS A 899 -22.95 -8.13 22.51
N LEU A 900 -23.18 -7.28 23.51
CA LEU A 900 -23.30 -7.69 24.92
C LEU A 900 -24.51 -8.59 25.15
N ALA A 901 -25.64 -8.32 24.47
CA ALA A 901 -26.84 -9.17 24.56
C ALA A 901 -26.63 -10.57 23.96
N ALA A 902 -25.77 -10.71 22.94
CA ALA A 902 -25.42 -12.00 22.34
C ALA A 902 -24.47 -12.85 23.22
N HIS A 903 -23.77 -12.22 24.17
CA HIS A 903 -22.82 -12.87 25.07
C HIS A 903 -23.33 -12.85 26.51
N SER A 904 -24.10 -13.86 26.91
CA SER A 904 -24.79 -13.88 28.23
C SER A 904 -23.88 -13.89 29.46
N ALA A 905 -22.56 -14.00 29.29
CA ALA A 905 -21.57 -13.96 30.36
C ALA A 905 -20.37 -13.11 29.90
N PHE A 906 -20.42 -11.80 30.17
CA PHE A 906 -19.29 -10.87 30.02
C PHE A 906 -18.97 -10.23 31.36
N ASN A 907 -17.74 -9.77 31.54
CA ASN A 907 -17.33 -9.05 32.74
C ASN A 907 -17.49 -7.54 32.51
N LEU A 908 -18.29 -6.87 33.35
CA LEU A 908 -18.56 -5.44 33.24
C LEU A 908 -17.28 -4.58 33.27
N HIS A 909 -16.32 -4.91 34.13
CA HIS A 909 -15.09 -4.14 34.30
C HIS A 909 -14.12 -4.32 33.13
N ASP A 910 -14.06 -5.50 32.51
CA ASP A 910 -13.28 -5.72 31.28
C ASP A 910 -13.85 -4.88 30.11
N VAL A 911 -15.18 -4.80 30.00
CA VAL A 911 -15.86 -3.95 29.01
C VAL A 911 -15.56 -2.47 29.27
N ALA A 912 -15.72 -2.01 30.51
CA ALA A 912 -15.45 -0.63 30.88
C ALA A 912 -13.98 -0.26 30.63
N TYR A 913 -13.04 -1.09 31.08
CA TYR A 913 -11.61 -0.88 30.92
C TYR A 913 -11.20 -0.79 29.45
N THR A 914 -11.66 -1.73 28.63
CA THR A 914 -11.38 -1.74 27.18
C THR A 914 -11.86 -0.46 26.51
N LEU A 915 -13.08 0.00 26.84
CA LEU A 915 -13.65 1.22 26.26
C LEU A 915 -12.99 2.50 26.76
N GLN A 916 -12.37 2.47 27.94
CA GLN A 916 -11.65 3.60 28.52
C GLN A 916 -10.24 3.77 27.94
N ILE A 917 -9.49 2.67 27.80
CA ILE A 917 -8.05 2.71 27.42
C ILE A 917 -7.78 2.31 25.97
N GLY A 918 -8.74 1.64 25.33
CA GLY A 918 -8.63 1.07 23.98
C GLY A 918 -9.47 1.78 22.93
N ARG A 919 -10.01 2.96 23.21
CA ARG A 919 -10.79 3.78 22.27
C ARG A 919 -10.32 5.22 22.31
N GLU A 920 -10.23 5.86 21.15
CA GLU A 920 -9.93 7.29 21.09
C GLU A 920 -11.14 8.13 21.50
N ALA A 921 -10.94 9.06 22.44
CA ALA A 921 -12.00 9.92 22.93
C ALA A 921 -12.36 11.02 21.90
N MET A 922 -13.48 10.84 21.21
CA MET A 922 -13.96 11.74 20.14
C MET A 922 -14.89 12.85 20.67
N ALA A 923 -15.49 13.61 19.74
CA ALA A 923 -16.19 14.86 20.04
C ALA A 923 -17.55 14.65 20.73
N GLU A 924 -18.35 13.71 20.24
CA GLU A 924 -19.61 13.31 20.88
C GLU A 924 -19.34 12.20 21.88
N ARG A 925 -19.78 12.38 23.12
CA ARG A 925 -19.42 11.51 24.25
C ARG A 925 -20.67 11.08 25.02
N LEU A 926 -20.72 9.80 25.37
CA LEU A 926 -21.68 9.16 26.27
C LEU A 926 -20.91 8.43 27.37
N ALA A 927 -21.23 8.73 28.63
CA ALA A 927 -20.73 7.98 29.77
C ALA A 927 -21.91 7.39 30.58
N ILE A 928 -21.77 6.12 30.95
CA ILE A 928 -22.76 5.33 31.68
C ILE A 928 -22.10 4.82 32.96
N VAL A 929 -22.67 5.13 34.12
CA VAL A 929 -22.28 4.49 35.38
C VAL A 929 -23.20 3.31 35.61
N ALA A 930 -22.69 2.11 35.37
CA ALA A 930 -23.43 0.85 35.46
C ALA A 930 -23.09 0.12 36.76
N LEU A 931 -24.11 -0.38 37.46
CA LEU A 931 -23.96 -1.15 38.70
C LEU A 931 -23.60 -2.62 38.43
N ASP A 932 -24.13 -3.15 37.34
CA ASP A 932 -24.00 -4.54 36.90
C ASP A 932 -24.27 -4.65 35.37
N GLU A 933 -24.07 -5.85 34.80
CA GLU A 933 -24.25 -6.11 33.36
C GLU A 933 -25.68 -5.80 32.87
N LYS A 934 -26.69 -6.03 33.72
CA LYS A 934 -28.10 -5.80 33.37
C LYS A 934 -28.42 -4.32 33.31
N SER A 935 -27.89 -3.55 34.25
CA SER A 935 -28.05 -2.09 34.32
C SER A 935 -27.40 -1.42 33.10
N LEU A 936 -26.22 -1.90 32.65
CA LEU A 936 -25.57 -1.41 31.43
C LEU A 936 -26.47 -1.62 30.21
N LEU A 937 -27.02 -2.83 30.02
CA LEU A 937 -27.91 -3.12 28.90
C LEU A 937 -29.16 -2.23 28.91
N ALA A 938 -29.79 -2.06 30.08
CA ALA A 938 -30.96 -1.20 30.23
C ALA A 938 -30.64 0.28 29.94
N GLN A 939 -29.50 0.78 30.42
CA GLN A 939 -29.05 2.16 30.19
C GLN A 939 -28.71 2.43 28.71
N LEU A 940 -28.12 1.45 28.01
CA LEU A 940 -27.91 1.54 26.56
C LEU A 940 -29.25 1.57 25.80
N GLU A 941 -30.24 0.79 26.21
CA GLU A 941 -31.59 0.82 25.62
C GLU A 941 -32.31 2.15 25.88
N ASP A 942 -32.19 2.69 27.09
CA ASP A 942 -32.73 4.00 27.43
C ASP A 942 -32.10 5.12 26.59
N TYR A 943 -30.78 5.08 26.37
CA TYR A 943 -30.07 6.00 25.48
C TYR A 943 -30.61 5.92 24.04
N LEU A 944 -30.74 4.69 23.51
CA LEU A 944 -31.25 4.45 22.15
C LEU A 944 -32.72 4.88 22.00
N ALA A 945 -33.51 4.81 23.08
CA ALA A 945 -34.88 5.33 23.13
C ALA A 945 -34.97 6.85 23.33
N GLY A 946 -33.82 7.55 23.43
CA GLY A 946 -33.76 9.00 23.61
C GLY A 946 -34.03 9.50 25.03
N LYS A 947 -34.04 8.60 26.03
CA LYS A 947 -34.11 8.97 27.45
C LYS A 947 -32.72 9.40 27.94
N LYS A 948 -32.66 10.37 28.86
CA LYS A 948 -31.39 10.92 29.40
C LYS A 948 -31.21 10.76 30.91
N ASN A 949 -32.17 10.12 31.60
CA ASN A 949 -32.11 10.01 33.06
C ASN A 949 -30.96 9.09 33.48
N GLY A 950 -30.03 9.60 34.29
CA GLY A 950 -28.88 8.82 34.76
C GLY A 950 -27.79 8.56 33.71
N LEU A 951 -27.84 9.24 32.56
CA LEU A 951 -26.84 9.17 31.50
C LEU A 951 -26.11 10.50 31.35
N PHE A 952 -24.81 10.45 31.13
CA PHE A 952 -24.00 11.64 30.89
C PHE A 952 -23.73 11.75 29.39
N CYS A 953 -24.15 12.85 28.76
CA CYS A 953 -23.93 13.12 27.35
C CYS A 953 -23.30 14.50 27.17
N GLY A 954 -22.40 14.65 26.21
CA GLY A 954 -21.78 15.94 25.93
C GLY A 954 -21.07 15.99 24.59
N ASN A 955 -20.85 17.21 24.10
CA ASN A 955 -20.10 17.49 22.88
C ASN A 955 -18.95 18.46 23.21
N THR A 956 -17.72 18.06 22.93
CA THR A 956 -16.51 18.83 23.29
C THR A 956 -16.35 20.12 22.49
N ARG A 957 -17.04 20.28 21.35
CA ARG A 957 -17.06 21.52 20.56
C ARG A 957 -18.03 22.56 21.14
N GLN A 958 -18.98 22.15 21.96
CA GLN A 958 -19.98 23.03 22.58
C GLN A 958 -19.64 23.40 24.04
N GLY A 959 -18.91 22.55 24.75
CA GLY A 959 -18.52 22.76 26.15
C GLY A 959 -17.28 23.66 26.31
N LYS A 960 -17.40 24.77 27.06
CA LYS A 960 -16.28 25.67 27.43
C LYS A 960 -15.76 25.47 28.87
N ALA A 961 -15.90 24.26 29.43
CA ALA A 961 -15.50 24.00 30.82
C ALA A 961 -14.00 23.72 31.01
N GLY A 962 -13.26 23.42 29.92
CA GLY A 962 -11.85 22.99 29.97
C GLY A 962 -10.90 23.95 30.69
N PHE A 963 -11.12 25.27 30.58
CA PHE A 963 -10.23 26.26 31.19
C PHE A 963 -10.22 26.22 32.74
N LEU A 964 -11.36 25.89 33.37
CA LEU A 964 -11.51 25.91 34.83
C LEU A 964 -10.67 24.85 35.57
N LEU A 965 -10.26 23.79 34.86
CA LEU A 965 -9.45 22.70 35.41
C LEU A 965 -8.02 22.68 34.84
N THR A 966 -7.59 23.76 34.18
CA THR A 966 -6.19 23.88 33.73
C THR A 966 -5.25 24.21 34.90
N GLY A 967 -4.11 23.53 34.96
CA GLY A 967 -3.10 23.72 36.00
C GLY A 967 -3.23 22.77 37.21
N ARG A 968 -2.35 22.95 38.21
CA ARG A 968 -2.16 22.00 39.32
C ARG A 968 -3.41 21.75 40.16
N ALA A 969 -4.24 22.78 40.37
CA ALA A 969 -5.45 22.66 41.18
C ALA A 969 -6.52 21.79 40.51
N GLY A 970 -6.69 21.90 39.18
CA GLY A 970 -7.60 21.05 38.42
C GLY A 970 -7.12 19.60 38.35
N GLN A 971 -5.80 19.39 38.18
CA GLN A 971 -5.21 18.05 38.27
C GLN A 971 -5.43 17.42 39.65
N ALA A 972 -5.21 18.16 40.74
CA ALA A 972 -5.46 17.66 42.09
C ALA A 972 -6.92 17.25 42.31
N TYR A 973 -7.89 18.03 41.78
CA TYR A 973 -9.30 17.66 41.83
C TYR A 973 -9.60 16.36 41.06
N ILE A 974 -9.02 16.17 39.87
CA ILE A 974 -9.18 14.92 39.10
C ILE A 974 -8.59 13.73 39.86
N TYR A 975 -7.39 13.88 40.44
CA TYR A 975 -6.76 12.82 41.23
C TYR A 975 -7.61 12.44 42.46
N GLU A 976 -8.10 13.42 43.20
CA GLU A 976 -8.98 13.19 44.35
C GLU A 976 -10.28 12.50 43.92
N ALA A 977 -10.90 12.94 42.83
CA ALA A 977 -12.13 12.31 42.32
C ALA A 977 -11.91 10.86 41.86
N VAL A 978 -10.73 10.52 41.34
CA VAL A 978 -10.33 9.15 41.01
C VAL A 978 -10.09 8.32 42.27
N GLU A 979 -9.34 8.85 43.25
CA GLU A 979 -9.03 8.17 44.51
C GLU A 979 -10.30 7.91 45.34
N ALA A 980 -11.21 8.88 45.40
CA ALA A 980 -12.51 8.78 46.04
C ALA A 980 -13.56 8.01 45.21
N LYS A 981 -13.21 7.58 43.99
CA LYS A 981 -14.10 6.88 43.04
C LYS A 981 -15.43 7.61 42.81
N GLU A 982 -15.38 8.94 42.63
CA GLU A 982 -16.54 9.75 42.28
C GLU A 982 -16.93 9.57 40.79
N LEU A 983 -17.41 8.37 40.44
CA LEU A 983 -17.63 7.98 39.04
C LEU A 983 -18.57 8.92 38.27
N SER A 984 -19.58 9.47 38.94
CA SER A 984 -20.50 10.44 38.33
C SER A 984 -19.81 11.78 38.02
N SER A 985 -18.93 12.25 38.93
CA SER A 985 -18.11 13.44 38.71
C SER A 985 -17.17 13.22 37.52
N LEU A 986 -16.47 12.07 37.49
CA LEU A 986 -15.56 11.71 36.40
C LEU A 986 -16.28 11.59 35.04
N ALA A 987 -17.46 10.95 35.01
CA ALA A 987 -18.31 10.88 33.82
C ALA A 987 -18.67 12.28 33.31
N GLN A 988 -19.09 13.17 34.21
CA GLN A 988 -19.47 14.54 33.87
C GLN A 988 -18.27 15.36 33.35
N LEU A 989 -17.09 15.20 33.93
CA LEU A 989 -15.86 15.85 33.46
C LEU A 989 -15.49 15.37 32.05
N TRP A 990 -15.49 14.05 31.84
CA TRP A 990 -15.08 13.47 30.57
C TRP A 990 -16.01 13.85 29.41
N VAL A 991 -17.33 13.81 29.59
CA VAL A 991 -18.27 14.23 28.52
C VAL A 991 -18.17 15.71 28.18
N ASN A 992 -17.61 16.53 29.09
CA ASN A 992 -17.32 17.94 28.87
C ASN A 992 -15.94 18.20 28.24
N GLY A 993 -15.19 17.16 27.86
CA GLY A 993 -13.93 17.28 27.15
C GLY A 993 -12.68 17.30 28.02
N ILE A 994 -12.77 16.95 29.30
CA ILE A 994 -11.60 16.78 30.17
C ILE A 994 -10.97 15.41 29.90
N ASP A 995 -9.65 15.38 29.71
CA ASP A 995 -8.88 14.15 29.57
C ASP A 995 -8.57 13.56 30.95
N ILE A 996 -8.80 12.26 31.10
CA ILE A 996 -8.66 11.51 32.34
C ILE A 996 -7.81 10.27 32.05
N ASP A 997 -6.78 10.03 32.86
CA ASP A 997 -6.04 8.76 32.83
C ASP A 997 -6.82 7.70 33.60
N TRP A 998 -7.58 6.90 32.85
CA TRP A 998 -8.44 5.86 33.42
C TRP A 998 -7.68 4.71 34.08
N ASN A 999 -6.37 4.54 33.83
CA ASN A 999 -5.59 3.50 34.51
C ASN A 999 -5.51 3.74 36.03
N LEU A 1000 -5.66 4.99 36.47
CA LEU A 1000 -5.62 5.36 37.87
C LEU A 1000 -6.78 4.76 38.69
N LEU A 1001 -7.90 4.37 38.06
CA LEU A 1001 -9.03 3.72 38.74
C LEU A 1001 -8.73 2.30 39.24
N TYR A 1002 -7.76 1.61 38.62
CA TYR A 1002 -7.54 0.18 38.84
C TYR A 1002 -6.27 -0.13 39.65
N GLY A 1003 -5.40 0.87 39.85
CA GLY A 1003 -4.15 0.68 40.59
C GLY A 1003 -3.27 -0.43 40.00
N GLY A 1004 -2.83 -1.37 40.84
CA GLY A 1004 -1.93 -2.47 40.47
C GLY A 1004 -2.60 -3.73 39.91
N HIS A 1005 -3.93 -3.85 40.00
CA HIS A 1005 -4.68 -5.00 39.49
C HIS A 1005 -5.68 -4.53 38.45
N ARG A 1006 -5.44 -4.83 37.17
CA ARG A 1006 -6.20 -4.28 36.05
C ARG A 1006 -7.16 -5.32 35.45
N PRO A 1007 -8.34 -4.91 34.97
CA PRO A 1007 -9.20 -5.75 34.13
C PRO A 1007 -8.49 -6.17 32.84
N GLN A 1008 -9.01 -7.19 32.18
CA GLN A 1008 -8.47 -7.65 30.90
C GLN A 1008 -9.07 -6.85 29.73
N LYS A 1009 -8.30 -6.71 28.66
CA LYS A 1009 -8.84 -6.20 27.40
C LYS A 1009 -9.75 -7.26 26.77
N ALA A 1010 -10.87 -6.82 26.20
CA ALA A 1010 -11.83 -7.68 25.51
C ALA A 1010 -12.03 -7.24 24.06
N SER A 1011 -12.34 -8.19 23.17
CA SER A 1011 -12.82 -7.85 21.82
C SER A 1011 -14.23 -7.26 21.93
N LEU A 1012 -14.40 -6.02 21.47
CA LEU A 1012 -15.66 -5.28 21.48
C LEU A 1012 -15.93 -4.69 20.10
N PRO A 1013 -17.20 -4.39 19.76
CA PRO A 1013 -17.53 -3.74 18.50
C PRO A 1013 -16.69 -2.49 18.23
N THR A 1014 -16.23 -2.39 16.99
CA THR A 1014 -15.37 -1.31 16.51
C THR A 1014 -16.21 -0.14 16.00
N TYR A 1015 -15.52 0.95 15.63
CA TYR A 1015 -16.12 2.20 15.20
C TYR A 1015 -17.01 2.00 13.96
N PRO A 1016 -18.29 2.41 13.99
CA PRO A 1016 -19.18 2.30 12.84
C PRO A 1016 -18.89 3.41 11.83
N PHE A 1017 -17.97 3.21 10.89
CA PHE A 1017 -17.65 4.24 9.88
C PHE A 1017 -18.87 4.73 9.09
N ALA A 1018 -18.87 6.00 8.69
CA ALA A 1018 -19.83 6.50 7.71
C ALA A 1018 -19.76 5.68 6.40
N ARG A 1019 -20.93 5.33 5.86
CA ARG A 1019 -21.06 4.50 4.65
C ARG A 1019 -21.40 5.36 3.44
N GLU A 1020 -20.54 6.33 3.16
CA GLU A 1020 -20.70 7.27 2.05
C GLU A 1020 -20.04 6.71 0.79
N ARG A 1021 -20.70 6.83 -0.36
CA ARG A 1021 -20.17 6.31 -1.64
C ARG A 1021 -19.07 7.22 -2.15
N TYR A 1022 -17.91 6.63 -2.45
CA TYR A 1022 -16.79 7.25 -3.13
C TYR A 1022 -16.36 6.35 -4.28
N TRP A 1023 -16.47 6.85 -5.49
CA TRP A 1023 -16.15 6.15 -6.71
C TRP A 1023 -15.70 7.16 -7.77
N PHE A 1024 -14.96 6.71 -8.78
CA PHE A 1024 -14.59 7.61 -9.86
C PHE A 1024 -15.87 8.13 -10.53
N PRO A 1025 -15.89 9.38 -11.00
CA PRO A 1025 -17.12 9.97 -11.53
C PRO A 1025 -17.55 9.25 -12.84
N GLU A 1026 -18.60 8.44 -12.75
CA GLU A 1026 -19.13 7.60 -13.84
C GLU A 1026 -19.99 8.36 -14.86
N GLY A 1027 -20.26 9.65 -14.64
CA GLY A 1027 -21.27 10.40 -15.39
C GLY A 1027 -20.97 11.88 -15.55
N ALA A 1028 -20.04 12.22 -16.46
CA ALA A 1028 -19.99 13.51 -17.14
C ALA A 1028 -19.97 13.30 -18.66
N GLY A 1029 -20.87 12.45 -19.17
CA GLY A 1029 -21.27 12.52 -20.58
C GLY A 1029 -22.05 13.80 -20.81
N GLY A 1030 -21.35 14.91 -21.11
CA GLY A 1030 -22.03 16.19 -21.34
C GLY A 1030 -21.28 17.47 -21.06
N ALA A 1031 -19.95 17.48 -20.96
CA ALA A 1031 -19.21 18.65 -21.40
C ALA A 1031 -18.45 18.25 -22.64
N ARG A 1032 -19.06 18.47 -23.82
CA ARG A 1032 -18.25 18.72 -24.99
C ARG A 1032 -17.16 19.70 -24.53
N ILE A 1033 -15.89 19.35 -24.65
CA ILE A 1033 -14.91 20.37 -25.02
C ILE A 1033 -15.35 20.77 -26.43
N THR A 1034 -16.41 21.58 -26.51
CA THR A 1034 -16.56 22.50 -27.60
C THR A 1034 -15.29 23.33 -27.53
N SER A 1035 -14.42 23.10 -28.51
CA SER A 1035 -13.69 24.16 -29.18
C SER A 1035 -14.65 25.31 -29.55
N GLY A 1036 -15.17 26.01 -28.55
CA GLY A 1036 -16.30 26.92 -28.69
C GLY A 1036 -16.56 27.86 -27.51
N SER A 1037 -15.94 27.68 -26.34
CA SER A 1037 -15.73 28.82 -25.43
C SER A 1037 -14.30 29.29 -25.59
N SER A 1038 -14.12 30.49 -26.16
CA SER A 1038 -12.82 31.15 -26.17
C SER A 1038 -12.26 31.16 -24.73
N PRO A 1039 -10.97 30.82 -24.54
CA PRO A 1039 -10.34 30.89 -23.23
C PRO A 1039 -10.51 32.29 -22.65
N LEU A 1040 -10.62 32.41 -21.32
CA LEU A 1040 -10.75 33.73 -20.67
C LEU A 1040 -9.56 34.64 -21.02
N HIS A 1041 -8.37 34.05 -21.11
CA HIS A 1041 -7.10 34.65 -21.51
C HIS A 1041 -6.15 33.52 -21.98
N PRO A 1042 -5.16 33.76 -22.85
CA PRO A 1042 -4.20 32.73 -23.26
C PRO A 1042 -3.43 32.04 -22.11
N LEU A 1043 -3.32 32.70 -20.94
CA LEU A 1043 -2.75 32.15 -19.71
C LEU A 1043 -3.80 31.70 -18.67
N LEU A 1044 -5.09 31.94 -18.90
CA LEU A 1044 -6.21 31.55 -18.01
C LEU A 1044 -7.35 30.96 -18.84
N HIS A 1045 -7.47 29.64 -18.89
CA HIS A 1045 -8.47 29.00 -19.75
C HIS A 1045 -9.85 28.98 -19.10
N ARG A 1046 -9.93 28.72 -17.78
CA ARG A 1046 -11.19 28.52 -17.05
C ARG A 1046 -11.18 29.22 -15.69
N ASN A 1047 -12.36 29.64 -15.24
CA ASN A 1047 -12.59 30.06 -13.86
C ASN A 1047 -13.18 28.86 -13.11
N GLU A 1048 -12.48 28.40 -12.07
CA GLU A 1048 -12.84 27.27 -11.21
C GLU A 1048 -13.33 27.71 -9.83
N SER A 1049 -13.61 29.00 -9.65
CA SER A 1049 -14.19 29.51 -8.41
C SER A 1049 -15.62 28.97 -8.23
N ASP A 1050 -15.98 28.62 -6.99
CA ASP A 1050 -17.24 28.00 -6.56
C ASP A 1050 -18.42 28.96 -6.39
#